data_AF-A0A3Q7PIK3-F1
#
_entry.id   AF-A0A3Q7PIK3-F1
#
_cell.length_a   1.000
_cell.length_b   1.000
_cell.length_c   1.000
_cell.angle_alpha   90.00
_cell.angle_beta   90.00
_cell.angle_gamma   90.00
#
_symmetry.space_group_name_H-M   'P 1'
#
loop_
_entity.id
_entity.type
_entity.pdbx_description
1 polymer ?
#
loop_
_entity_poly.entity_id
_entity_poly.type
_entity_poly.pdbx_seq_one_letter_code
_entity_poly.pdbx_strand_id
1 'polypeptide(L)'
;MAGLEPRVEYLESFRCPLGGLAAGKPRVLCHGAEIFVSTGSEFVYVYDQEGRLLTAVYRFPGQVWHLELWAPRRLLYVLCAQKGIYCLSLDQASRSVNQGDGDDRGSEDGQPPCAAVPVHPDACLLPDDTLCTFTVVDDMLVTLAQGPARWKVQLSDCPCPGEDARPRGQIGEVELSTSSPLAGAPGEPTAPHILPVLCCVSPPGSSALQGRTRGSRGCLLEQALFGLLFGVDASLLESPVILCGLPDGQLCCVVLKTLVTSRLSPGDPKALVKILHHLEEPVVFIGALKTESLAEDAEDTHPDCLVALGHGGRILAIKASWDEAGTLVPELREYQLPGPVLCAACGGGGRVYHSTPSELCVADLARGRASDRGPGGLPSLLCPAGLGICSVVTLSVSCEVPEGGARLLALSARGRLMTCSLDLSSEMPCPTRAAVADTGQKIKELLSGIGTVSERVSSLKKAVDQRNKALTCLNEAMNVSCVLLASREGPRPISCTTTTAWSRLQPQDMLTATCRLENNSGLSLDRGWALCVQVLTSTPASDTDVAGSATTYTIPVDRLGPGDRREVTLPLGPGEDGALDLPLTVSCALHYSLREVVGGALAPSESFKDPFLDECPPDVLPEQDGICLPLSKHTVDMLQCLRFPGLATPHTQPSGLLGPVSDSVDTFLGSLGPRSEPAGPASLRAKFLPPSVATIRVSAELLRAALGDSHTGTSLGCATLQWLLAENTALDVVRSRRLSSVQGVAPDGTDLHLTIREVAVTHLCTAGPMQTVEIQVESSSLASLCSAHHAVIGRLQRMVVEQAAQSSSPPDLRVQYLRQIHINHETLLREVQALRDRLCTEDEASSCGTAERLLQVYAQLRSPSLLLL
;
A
#
# COMPACT_ATOMS: atom_id res chain seq x y z
N MET A 1 5.16 -45.58 0.81
CA MET A 1 4.50 -45.17 -0.46
C MET A 1 5.14 -43.86 -0.91
N ALA A 2 6.43 -43.87 -1.19
CA ALA A 2 7.18 -42.71 -1.68
C ALA A 2 7.55 -43.02 -3.14
N GLY A 3 7.31 -42.09 -4.05
CA GLY A 3 7.63 -42.27 -5.48
C GLY A 3 6.80 -41.47 -6.48
N LEU A 4 5.84 -40.64 -6.05
CA LEU A 4 5.21 -39.65 -6.92
C LEU A 4 5.83 -38.29 -6.61
N GLU A 5 6.93 -37.95 -7.25
CA GLU A 5 7.38 -36.55 -7.26
C GLU A 5 6.70 -35.84 -8.44
N PRO A 6 5.63 -35.07 -8.22
CA PRO A 6 5.08 -34.24 -9.28
C PRO A 6 6.12 -33.19 -9.66
N ARG A 7 6.42 -33.12 -10.96
CA ARG A 7 7.18 -32.00 -11.50
C ARG A 7 6.23 -30.82 -11.65
N VAL A 8 6.48 -29.76 -10.90
CA VAL A 8 5.69 -28.53 -10.92
C VAL A 8 6.46 -27.46 -11.66
N GLU A 9 5.94 -27.04 -12.79
CA GLU A 9 6.46 -25.93 -13.58
C GLU A 9 5.57 -24.70 -13.38
N TYR A 10 6.14 -23.60 -12.90
CA TYR A 10 5.45 -22.32 -12.83
C TYR A 10 5.59 -21.60 -14.16
N LEU A 11 4.47 -21.12 -14.71
CA LEU A 11 4.47 -20.30 -15.91
C LEU A 11 4.84 -18.87 -15.50
N GLU A 12 6.15 -18.58 -15.47
CA GLU A 12 6.74 -17.40 -14.82
C GLU A 12 6.18 -16.04 -15.29
N SER A 13 5.70 -15.98 -16.53
CA SER A 13 5.08 -14.80 -17.14
C SER A 13 3.67 -14.51 -16.63
N PHE A 14 2.98 -15.49 -16.03
CA PHE A 14 1.63 -15.30 -15.49
C PHE A 14 1.63 -15.14 -13.96
N ARG A 15 1.71 -13.89 -13.52
CA ARG A 15 1.35 -13.46 -12.16
C ARG A 15 0.18 -12.51 -12.29
N CYS A 16 -0.99 -12.86 -11.75
CA CYS A 16 -2.20 -12.01 -11.81
C CYS A 16 -1.84 -10.56 -11.43
N PRO A 17 -1.75 -9.64 -12.40
CA PRO A 17 -1.17 -8.31 -12.16
C PRO A 17 -2.21 -7.34 -11.58
N LEU A 18 -3.50 -7.67 -11.66
CA LEU A 18 -4.60 -6.79 -11.31
C LEU A 18 -5.66 -7.55 -10.49
N GLY A 19 -5.72 -7.26 -9.18
CA GLY A 19 -6.91 -7.58 -8.34
C GLY A 19 -6.88 -8.87 -7.50
N GLY A 20 -5.86 -9.71 -7.56
CA GLY A 20 -5.79 -10.94 -6.75
C GLY A 20 -6.94 -11.93 -7.04
N LEU A 21 -7.10 -12.95 -6.19
CA LEU A 21 -8.30 -13.80 -6.20
C LEU A 21 -9.46 -13.03 -5.56
N ALA A 22 -10.54 -12.86 -6.30
CA ALA A 22 -11.77 -12.21 -5.81
C ALA A 22 -12.79 -13.27 -5.35
N ALA A 23 -13.93 -12.82 -4.81
CA ALA A 23 -14.98 -13.70 -4.29
C ALA A 23 -15.67 -14.59 -5.34
N GLY A 24 -15.41 -14.38 -6.65
CA GLY A 24 -15.89 -15.26 -7.72
C GLY A 24 -15.18 -16.62 -7.76
N LYS A 25 -15.74 -17.60 -8.48
CA LYS A 25 -15.20 -18.95 -8.60
C LYS A 25 -14.08 -18.99 -9.66
N PRO A 26 -12.79 -19.12 -9.28
CA PRO A 26 -11.70 -19.14 -10.26
C PRO A 26 -11.80 -20.37 -11.16
N ARG A 27 -11.44 -20.18 -12.44
CA ARG A 27 -11.52 -21.21 -13.48
C ARG A 27 -10.29 -21.18 -14.37
N VAL A 28 -9.83 -22.35 -14.76
CA VAL A 28 -8.80 -22.55 -15.79
C VAL A 28 -9.37 -23.51 -16.82
N LEU A 29 -9.34 -23.11 -18.09
CA LEU A 29 -9.71 -23.93 -19.24
C LEU A 29 -8.52 -24.00 -20.19
N CYS A 30 -8.37 -25.13 -20.87
CA CYS A 30 -7.29 -25.37 -21.82
C CYS A 30 -7.91 -25.84 -23.14
N HIS A 31 -7.47 -25.25 -24.25
CA HIS A 31 -7.88 -25.62 -25.60
C HIS A 31 -6.70 -25.47 -26.56
N GLY A 32 -6.12 -26.60 -26.97
CA GLY A 32 -4.83 -26.62 -27.67
C GLY A 32 -3.76 -25.91 -26.84
N ALA A 33 -3.00 -25.01 -27.47
CA ALA A 33 -2.00 -24.17 -26.81
C ALA A 33 -2.60 -23.01 -25.97
N GLU A 34 -3.87 -22.66 -26.14
CA GLU A 34 -4.48 -21.52 -25.44
C GLU A 34 -5.06 -21.94 -24.06
N ILE A 35 -4.72 -21.17 -23.02
CA ILE A 35 -5.22 -21.32 -21.65
C ILE A 35 -6.05 -20.09 -21.29
N PHE A 36 -7.31 -20.31 -20.92
CA PHE A 36 -8.22 -19.27 -20.45
C PHE A 36 -8.30 -19.32 -18.93
N VAL A 37 -8.00 -18.20 -18.26
CA VAL A 37 -7.96 -18.10 -16.80
C VAL A 37 -8.92 -17.03 -16.32
N SER A 38 -9.80 -17.37 -15.40
CA SER A 38 -10.60 -16.44 -14.61
C SER A 38 -10.19 -16.55 -13.13
N THR A 39 -9.93 -15.41 -12.49
CA THR A 39 -9.57 -15.35 -11.06
C THR A 39 -10.79 -15.12 -10.16
N GLY A 40 -12.00 -15.13 -10.72
CA GLY A 40 -13.22 -14.68 -10.03
C GLY A 40 -13.39 -13.15 -9.99
N SER A 41 -12.46 -12.41 -10.60
CA SER A 41 -12.55 -10.96 -10.79
C SER A 41 -13.33 -10.59 -12.06
N GLU A 42 -13.30 -9.33 -12.47
CA GLU A 42 -13.85 -8.87 -13.76
C GLU A 42 -13.00 -9.24 -14.99
N PHE A 43 -11.84 -9.89 -14.78
CA PHE A 43 -10.87 -10.17 -15.84
C PHE A 43 -10.85 -11.64 -16.25
N VAL A 44 -10.77 -11.88 -17.56
CA VAL A 44 -10.43 -13.17 -18.16
C VAL A 44 -9.12 -13.03 -18.93
N TYR A 45 -8.16 -13.86 -18.61
CA TYR A 45 -6.83 -13.87 -19.20
C TYR A 45 -6.71 -14.99 -20.22
N VAL A 46 -6.10 -14.70 -21.37
CA VAL A 46 -5.74 -15.70 -22.38
C VAL A 46 -4.22 -15.81 -22.41
N TYR A 47 -3.73 -17.02 -22.20
CA TYR A 47 -2.32 -17.33 -22.13
C TYR A 47 -1.97 -18.36 -23.19
N ASP A 48 -0.93 -18.11 -23.97
CA ASP A 48 -0.39 -19.09 -24.90
C ASP A 48 0.66 -19.95 -24.19
N GLN A 49 0.37 -21.24 -24.07
CA GLN A 49 1.22 -22.24 -23.44
C GLN A 49 2.52 -22.49 -24.22
N GLU A 50 2.48 -22.43 -25.56
CA GLU A 50 3.64 -22.66 -26.41
C GLU A 50 4.57 -21.44 -26.40
N GLY A 51 4.01 -20.26 -26.63
CA GLY A 51 4.72 -18.98 -26.58
C GLY A 51 5.11 -18.53 -25.17
N ARG A 52 4.60 -19.20 -24.12
CA ARG A 52 4.76 -18.84 -22.70
C ARG A 52 4.44 -17.37 -22.40
N LEU A 53 3.44 -16.80 -23.06
CA LEU A 53 3.14 -15.37 -23.00
C LEU A 53 1.63 -15.12 -22.84
N LEU A 54 1.31 -14.02 -22.17
CA LEU A 54 -0.06 -13.53 -22.06
C LEU A 54 -0.47 -12.91 -23.40
N THR A 55 -1.48 -13.45 -24.07
CA THR A 55 -1.90 -13.00 -25.41
C THR A 55 -3.00 -11.95 -25.35
N ALA A 56 -3.94 -12.06 -24.41
CA ALA A 56 -5.03 -11.11 -24.26
C ALA A 56 -5.56 -11.05 -22.82
N VAL A 57 -6.13 -9.90 -22.46
CA VAL A 57 -6.87 -9.70 -21.20
C VAL A 57 -8.21 -9.07 -21.54
N TYR A 58 -9.31 -9.74 -21.22
CA TYR A 58 -10.67 -9.21 -21.41
C TYR A 58 -11.22 -8.69 -20.09
N ARG A 59 -11.78 -7.48 -20.10
CA ARG A 59 -12.45 -6.88 -18.95
C ARG A 59 -13.97 -6.92 -19.13
N PHE A 60 -14.65 -7.63 -18.25
CA PHE A 60 -16.10 -7.76 -18.21
C PHE A 60 -16.75 -6.72 -17.28
N PRO A 61 -18.05 -6.44 -17.43
CA PRO A 61 -18.75 -5.43 -16.62
C PRO A 61 -19.05 -5.87 -15.16
N GLY A 62 -18.66 -7.08 -14.77
CA GLY A 62 -18.88 -7.62 -13.43
C GLY A 62 -17.99 -8.82 -13.12
N GLN A 63 -18.08 -9.36 -11.89
CA GLN A 63 -17.29 -10.52 -11.46
C GLN A 63 -17.66 -11.77 -12.26
N VAL A 64 -16.66 -12.50 -12.75
CA VAL A 64 -16.88 -13.71 -13.53
C VAL A 64 -17.19 -14.89 -12.60
N TRP A 65 -18.40 -15.45 -12.71
CA TRP A 65 -18.87 -16.61 -11.95
C TRP A 65 -18.68 -17.94 -12.69
N HIS A 66 -18.85 -17.93 -14.01
CA HIS A 66 -18.72 -19.12 -14.85
C HIS A 66 -18.09 -18.76 -16.20
N LEU A 67 -17.34 -19.70 -16.76
CA LEU A 67 -16.65 -19.58 -18.04
C LEU A 67 -16.77 -20.92 -18.77
N GLU A 68 -17.23 -20.92 -20.02
CA GLU A 68 -17.23 -22.10 -20.88
C GLU A 68 -16.81 -21.72 -22.31
N LEU A 69 -15.98 -22.57 -22.93
CA LEU A 69 -15.53 -22.41 -24.30
C LEU A 69 -16.33 -23.34 -25.23
N TRP A 70 -16.93 -22.78 -26.26
CA TRP A 70 -17.49 -23.53 -27.37
C TRP A 70 -16.45 -23.70 -28.48
N ALA A 71 -15.66 -24.77 -28.34
CA ALA A 71 -14.50 -25.06 -29.18
C ALA A 71 -14.79 -25.06 -30.70
N PRO A 72 -15.87 -25.70 -31.22
CA PRO A 72 -16.11 -25.78 -32.67
C PRO A 72 -16.25 -24.43 -33.37
N ARG A 73 -16.73 -23.40 -32.66
CA ARG A 73 -16.91 -22.03 -33.20
C ARG A 73 -15.96 -21.00 -32.59
N ARG A 74 -15.02 -21.43 -31.74
CA ARG A 74 -14.12 -20.56 -30.96
C ARG A 74 -14.85 -19.39 -30.28
N LEU A 75 -15.99 -19.69 -29.66
CA LEU A 75 -16.79 -18.73 -28.91
C LEU A 75 -16.60 -18.93 -27.41
N LEU A 76 -16.31 -17.85 -26.68
CA LEU A 76 -16.12 -17.85 -25.24
C LEU A 76 -17.36 -17.28 -24.55
N TYR A 77 -18.04 -18.09 -23.76
CA TYR A 77 -19.21 -17.69 -22.97
C TYR A 77 -18.79 -17.39 -21.52
N VAL A 78 -19.23 -16.26 -20.98
CA VAL A 78 -18.84 -15.77 -19.65
C VAL A 78 -20.07 -15.31 -18.89
N LEU A 79 -20.33 -15.90 -17.72
CA LEU A 79 -21.37 -15.45 -16.80
C LEU A 79 -20.79 -14.43 -15.83
N CYS A 80 -21.37 -13.22 -15.86
CA CYS A 80 -21.02 -12.14 -14.95
C CYS A 80 -22.09 -12.01 -13.86
N ALA A 81 -21.64 -11.91 -12.61
CA ALA A 81 -22.48 -11.74 -11.43
C ALA A 81 -23.50 -10.61 -11.62
N GLN A 82 -24.79 -10.92 -11.46
CA GLN A 82 -25.90 -9.96 -11.54
C GLN A 82 -26.00 -9.18 -12.88
N LYS A 83 -25.35 -9.66 -13.95
CA LYS A 83 -25.30 -8.98 -15.26
C LYS A 83 -25.75 -9.87 -16.41
N GLY A 84 -25.54 -11.19 -16.31
CA GLY A 84 -25.94 -12.14 -17.36
C GLY A 84 -24.77 -12.78 -18.10
N ILE A 85 -25.08 -13.43 -19.23
CA ILE A 85 -24.12 -14.20 -20.04
C ILE A 85 -23.63 -13.36 -21.22
N TYR A 86 -22.32 -13.28 -21.39
CA TYR A 86 -21.62 -12.59 -22.47
C TYR A 86 -20.98 -13.61 -23.40
N CYS A 87 -20.92 -13.32 -24.70
CA CYS A 87 -20.26 -14.18 -25.69
C CYS A 87 -19.23 -13.37 -26.49
N LEU A 88 -18.03 -13.93 -26.62
CA LEU A 88 -16.93 -13.35 -27.37
C LEU A 88 -16.48 -14.29 -28.49
N SER A 89 -16.30 -13.76 -29.70
CA SER A 89 -15.61 -14.47 -30.77
C SER A 89 -14.11 -14.27 -30.65
N LEU A 90 -13.37 -15.37 -30.48
CA LEU A 90 -11.91 -15.33 -30.35
C LEU A 90 -11.20 -15.03 -31.67
N ASP A 91 -11.85 -15.28 -32.82
CA ASP A 91 -11.27 -15.06 -34.14
C ASP A 91 -11.15 -13.57 -34.52
N GLN A 92 -12.04 -12.71 -34.02
CA GLN A 92 -11.99 -11.25 -34.29
C GLN A 92 -10.86 -10.55 -33.51
N ALA A 93 -10.48 -11.07 -32.34
CA ALA A 93 -9.47 -10.47 -31.47
C ALA A 93 -8.03 -10.59 -32.03
N SER A 94 -7.77 -11.60 -32.86
CA SER A 94 -6.48 -11.75 -33.55
C SER A 94 -6.20 -10.65 -34.59
N ARG A 95 -7.25 -9.95 -35.07
CA ARG A 95 -7.13 -8.93 -36.14
C ARG A 95 -7.01 -7.49 -35.62
N SER A 96 -7.47 -7.18 -34.40
CA SER A 96 -7.44 -5.79 -33.88
C SER A 96 -6.10 -5.37 -33.27
N VAL A 97 -5.22 -6.33 -32.95
CA VAL A 97 -3.87 -6.03 -32.41
C VAL A 97 -2.90 -5.54 -33.52
N ASN A 98 -3.23 -5.73 -34.80
CA ASN A 98 -2.37 -5.37 -35.94
C ASN A 98 -2.76 -4.08 -36.68
N GLN A 99 -3.71 -3.27 -36.19
CA GLN A 99 -4.04 -1.97 -36.80
C GLN A 99 -4.02 -0.85 -35.77
N GLY A 100 -2.87 -0.18 -35.71
CA GLY A 100 -2.65 1.06 -34.97
C GLY A 100 -1.32 1.70 -35.38
N ASP A 101 -1.19 2.13 -36.64
CA ASP A 101 -0.27 3.21 -37.05
C ASP A 101 -0.81 4.54 -36.49
N GLY A 102 -0.04 5.52 -35.99
CA GLY A 102 1.40 5.68 -35.89
C GLY A 102 1.73 6.98 -35.14
N ASP A 103 3.04 7.21 -35.01
CA ASP A 103 3.77 8.43 -34.61
C ASP A 103 4.13 8.68 -33.11
N ASP A 104 5.46 8.59 -32.91
CA ASP A 104 6.36 9.46 -32.16
C ASP A 104 6.92 9.05 -30.77
N ARG A 105 8.22 8.71 -30.85
CA ARG A 105 9.34 8.95 -29.92
C ARG A 105 9.61 7.96 -28.77
N GLY A 106 10.64 7.17 -29.04
CA GLY A 106 11.70 6.69 -28.16
C GLY A 106 11.57 6.94 -26.65
N SER A 107 11.36 5.83 -25.94
CA SER A 107 11.89 5.57 -24.61
C SER A 107 12.23 4.08 -24.52
N GLU A 108 13.51 3.77 -24.30
CA GLU A 108 13.92 2.46 -23.78
C GLU A 108 13.52 2.40 -22.31
N ASP A 109 12.31 1.89 -22.03
CA ASP A 109 11.88 1.47 -20.69
C ASP A 109 10.78 0.41 -20.84
N GLY A 110 10.87 -0.67 -20.06
CA GLY A 110 10.09 -1.89 -20.21
C GLY A 110 8.57 -1.67 -20.33
N GLN A 111 8.02 -2.10 -21.47
CA GLN A 111 6.60 -1.99 -21.80
C GLN A 111 5.73 -2.84 -20.83
N PRO A 112 4.61 -2.31 -20.30
CA PRO A 112 3.73 -3.04 -19.38
C PRO A 112 2.98 -4.19 -20.09
N PRO A 113 2.47 -5.21 -19.34
CA PRO A 113 1.76 -6.32 -19.94
C PRO A 113 0.46 -5.84 -20.61
N CYS A 114 0.08 -6.50 -21.71
CA CYS A 114 -1.06 -6.25 -22.59
C CYS A 114 -2.22 -5.46 -21.93
N ALA A 115 -2.57 -4.31 -22.51
CA ALA A 115 -3.72 -3.50 -22.07
C ALA A 115 -5.02 -4.32 -22.10
N ALA A 116 -5.84 -4.20 -21.06
CA ALA A 116 -7.09 -4.94 -20.96
C ALA A 116 -8.13 -4.43 -21.98
N VAL A 117 -8.64 -5.33 -22.81
CA VAL A 117 -9.69 -5.06 -23.81
C VAL A 117 -11.06 -5.05 -23.13
N PRO A 118 -11.78 -3.92 -23.08
CA PRO A 118 -13.11 -3.88 -22.49
C PRO A 118 -14.13 -4.62 -23.37
N VAL A 119 -14.93 -5.48 -22.76
CA VAL A 119 -16.04 -6.17 -23.43
C VAL A 119 -17.23 -5.23 -23.53
N HIS A 120 -17.70 -4.98 -24.75
CA HIS A 120 -18.83 -4.09 -25.00
C HIS A 120 -20.15 -4.69 -24.46
N PRO A 121 -21.08 -3.89 -23.92
CA PRO A 121 -22.39 -4.37 -23.45
C PRO A 121 -23.20 -5.14 -24.50
N ASP A 122 -22.99 -4.85 -25.79
CA ASP A 122 -23.66 -5.53 -26.91
C ASP A 122 -23.25 -7.00 -27.05
N ALA A 123 -22.16 -7.43 -26.39
CA ALA A 123 -21.77 -8.83 -26.31
C ALA A 123 -22.62 -9.63 -25.29
N CYS A 124 -23.54 -8.98 -24.56
CA CYS A 124 -24.46 -9.63 -23.64
C CYS A 124 -25.56 -10.37 -24.41
N LEU A 125 -25.57 -11.70 -24.28
CA LEU A 125 -26.57 -12.57 -24.92
C LEU A 125 -27.85 -12.69 -24.11
N LEU A 126 -27.71 -12.81 -22.78
CA LEU A 126 -28.84 -13.04 -21.89
C LEU A 126 -28.65 -12.23 -20.60
N PRO A 127 -29.28 -11.04 -20.50
CA PRO A 127 -29.23 -10.22 -19.30
C PRO A 127 -30.23 -10.78 -18.27
N ASP A 128 -29.71 -11.44 -17.24
CA ASP A 128 -30.49 -11.98 -16.12
C ASP A 128 -29.61 -11.99 -14.87
N ASP A 129 -30.11 -11.37 -13.80
CA ASP A 129 -29.42 -11.19 -12.53
C ASP A 129 -29.54 -12.41 -11.60
N THR A 130 -30.47 -13.33 -11.88
CA THR A 130 -30.73 -14.54 -11.10
C THR A 130 -29.86 -15.73 -11.53
N LEU A 131 -29.14 -15.62 -12.65
CA LEU A 131 -28.30 -16.70 -13.17
C LEU A 131 -27.11 -17.02 -12.27
N CYS A 132 -26.95 -18.30 -11.97
CA CYS A 132 -25.84 -18.78 -11.13
C CYS A 132 -24.82 -19.64 -11.89
N THR A 133 -25.23 -20.34 -12.94
CA THR A 133 -24.36 -21.15 -13.79
C THR A 133 -25.05 -21.46 -15.11
N PHE A 134 -24.29 -21.88 -16.12
CA PHE A 134 -24.82 -22.31 -17.41
C PHE A 134 -23.98 -23.45 -17.98
N THR A 135 -24.49 -24.10 -19.01
CA THR A 135 -23.69 -24.91 -19.91
C THR A 135 -24.21 -24.83 -21.34
N VAL A 136 -23.32 -24.94 -22.32
CA VAL A 136 -23.69 -25.02 -23.73
C VAL A 136 -23.76 -26.49 -24.15
N VAL A 137 -24.83 -26.91 -24.82
CA VAL A 137 -24.97 -28.25 -25.38
C VAL A 137 -25.52 -28.10 -26.79
N ASP A 138 -24.77 -28.58 -27.79
CA ASP A 138 -25.08 -28.36 -29.21
C ASP A 138 -25.21 -26.87 -29.55
N ASP A 139 -26.37 -26.47 -30.09
CA ASP A 139 -26.77 -25.09 -30.34
C ASP A 139 -27.76 -24.59 -29.25
N MET A 140 -27.79 -25.21 -28.06
CA MET A 140 -28.66 -24.83 -26.95
C MET A 140 -27.86 -24.35 -25.74
N LEU A 141 -28.31 -23.24 -25.17
CA LEU A 141 -27.81 -22.68 -23.93
C LEU A 141 -28.73 -23.11 -22.78
N VAL A 142 -28.17 -23.92 -21.87
CA VAL A 142 -28.84 -24.36 -20.65
C VAL A 142 -28.39 -23.46 -19.51
N THR A 143 -29.32 -22.76 -18.87
CA THR A 143 -29.03 -21.89 -17.73
C THR A 143 -29.70 -22.40 -16.46
N LEU A 144 -29.09 -22.12 -15.31
CA LEU A 144 -29.68 -22.41 -14.00
C LEU A 144 -29.77 -21.10 -13.21
N ALA A 145 -31.00 -20.70 -12.94
CA ALA A 145 -31.37 -19.47 -12.24
C ALA A 145 -31.83 -19.76 -10.80
N GLN A 146 -31.48 -18.87 -9.88
CA GLN A 146 -31.95 -18.91 -8.49
C GLN A 146 -33.28 -18.16 -8.36
N GLY A 147 -34.36 -18.89 -8.16
CA GLY A 147 -35.65 -18.31 -7.76
C GLY A 147 -35.76 -18.13 -6.24
N PRO A 148 -36.82 -17.46 -5.76
CA PRO A 148 -37.02 -17.16 -4.34
C PRO A 148 -37.17 -18.40 -3.44
N ALA A 149 -37.61 -19.53 -4.00
CA ALA A 149 -37.79 -20.78 -3.26
C ALA A 149 -37.31 -22.04 -4.00
N ARG A 150 -36.96 -21.94 -5.30
CA ARG A 150 -36.63 -23.07 -6.17
C ARG A 150 -35.60 -22.68 -7.21
N TRP A 151 -34.83 -23.66 -7.67
CA TRP A 151 -33.93 -23.49 -8.81
C TRP A 151 -34.69 -23.72 -10.11
N LYS A 152 -34.38 -22.93 -11.14
CA LYS A 152 -35.02 -23.02 -12.45
C LYS A 152 -33.98 -23.36 -13.51
N VAL A 153 -34.18 -24.47 -14.21
CA VAL A 153 -33.39 -24.83 -15.40
C VAL A 153 -34.13 -24.30 -16.61
N GLN A 154 -33.47 -23.46 -17.40
CA GLN A 154 -34.04 -22.89 -18.62
C GLN A 154 -33.20 -23.31 -19.82
N LEU A 155 -33.88 -23.60 -20.92
CA LEU A 155 -33.29 -23.98 -22.20
C LEU A 155 -33.59 -22.88 -23.22
N SER A 156 -32.56 -22.38 -23.88
CA SER A 156 -32.64 -21.29 -24.87
C SER A 156 -31.79 -21.63 -26.09
N ASP A 157 -32.13 -21.10 -27.26
CA ASP A 157 -31.30 -21.23 -28.46
C ASP A 157 -30.00 -20.42 -28.26
N CYS A 158 -28.85 -20.99 -28.64
CA CYS A 158 -27.57 -20.27 -28.64
C CYS A 158 -27.57 -19.18 -29.74
N PRO A 159 -27.45 -17.89 -29.40
CA PRO A 159 -27.27 -16.85 -30.39
C PRO A 159 -25.87 -16.92 -31.01
N CYS A 160 -25.79 -16.75 -32.34
CA CYS A 160 -24.52 -16.55 -33.03
C CYS A 160 -24.12 -15.06 -32.97
N PRO A 161 -22.87 -14.71 -32.69
CA PRO A 161 -22.42 -13.32 -32.74
C PRO A 161 -22.54 -12.79 -34.17
N GLY A 162 -23.41 -11.79 -34.38
CA GLY A 162 -23.67 -11.14 -35.67
C GLY A 162 -25.11 -11.24 -36.19
N GLU A 163 -25.98 -12.06 -35.59
CA GLU A 163 -27.44 -11.99 -35.79
C GLU A 163 -28.07 -11.04 -34.74
N ASP A 164 -29.21 -10.41 -35.07
CA ASP A 164 -29.90 -9.45 -34.20
C ASP A 164 -30.00 -9.94 -32.74
N ALA A 165 -29.57 -9.09 -31.80
CA ALA A 165 -29.52 -9.30 -30.36
C ALA A 165 -30.91 -9.34 -29.70
N ARG A 166 -31.83 -10.15 -30.23
CA ARG A 166 -33.07 -10.54 -29.57
C ARG A 166 -33.00 -12.03 -29.26
N PRO A 167 -33.28 -12.44 -28.01
CA PRO A 167 -33.30 -13.86 -27.68
C PRO A 167 -34.31 -14.57 -28.59
N ARG A 168 -33.86 -15.52 -29.41
CA ARG A 168 -34.75 -16.55 -29.96
C ARG A 168 -35.40 -17.25 -28.77
N GLY A 169 -36.72 -17.46 -28.86
CA GLY A 169 -37.57 -17.73 -27.69
C GLY A 169 -37.08 -18.89 -26.81
N GLN A 170 -37.31 -18.76 -25.50
CA GLN A 170 -37.08 -19.81 -24.51
C GLN A 170 -37.73 -21.14 -24.95
N ILE A 171 -36.93 -22.19 -25.11
CA ILE A 171 -37.33 -23.49 -25.64
C ILE A 171 -38.06 -24.31 -24.57
N GLY A 172 -37.59 -24.25 -23.32
CA GLY A 172 -38.19 -25.01 -22.21
C GLY A 172 -37.75 -24.49 -20.83
N GLU A 173 -38.53 -24.83 -19.80
CA GLU A 173 -38.25 -24.52 -18.40
C GLU A 173 -38.67 -25.68 -17.50
N VAL A 174 -37.89 -25.96 -16.47
CA VAL A 174 -38.26 -26.88 -15.40
C VAL A 174 -37.77 -26.38 -14.04
N GLU A 175 -38.60 -26.57 -13.01
CA GLU A 175 -38.26 -26.22 -11.63
C GLU A 175 -37.70 -27.42 -10.88
N LEU A 176 -36.60 -27.21 -10.15
CA LEU A 176 -36.02 -28.18 -9.23
C LEU A 176 -36.52 -27.90 -7.81
N SER A 177 -36.95 -28.93 -7.11
CA SER A 177 -37.44 -28.82 -5.73
C SER A 177 -36.25 -28.86 -4.75
N THR A 178 -36.09 -27.85 -3.90
CA THR A 178 -35.04 -27.82 -2.86
C THR A 178 -35.51 -28.50 -1.58
N SER A 179 -34.59 -29.14 -0.84
CA SER A 179 -34.89 -29.84 0.43
C SER A 179 -35.09 -28.91 1.63
N SER A 180 -34.78 -27.60 1.48
CA SER A 180 -34.90 -26.61 2.54
C SER A 180 -35.34 -25.24 1.99
N PRO A 181 -36.37 -24.59 2.55
CA PRO A 181 -36.57 -23.16 2.34
C PRO A 181 -35.46 -22.42 3.10
N LEU A 182 -34.62 -21.66 2.40
CA LEU A 182 -33.72 -20.69 3.01
C LEU A 182 -34.57 -19.70 3.81
N ALA A 183 -34.68 -19.92 5.12
CA ALA A 183 -35.40 -19.07 6.05
C ALA A 183 -34.61 -17.75 6.22
N GLY A 184 -34.88 -16.79 5.35
CA GLY A 184 -34.50 -15.40 5.48
C GLY A 184 -35.67 -14.53 5.04
N ALA A 185 -35.95 -13.47 5.81
CA ALA A 185 -36.95 -12.45 5.50
C ALA A 185 -36.84 -11.93 4.05
N PRO A 186 -37.89 -11.30 3.47
CA PRO A 186 -37.83 -10.70 2.14
C PRO A 186 -36.83 -9.52 2.16
N GLY A 187 -35.56 -9.84 1.95
CA GLY A 187 -34.45 -8.93 1.72
C GLY A 187 -33.77 -9.29 0.40
N GLU A 188 -32.92 -8.38 -0.10
CA GLU A 188 -32.16 -8.55 -1.33
C GLU A 188 -31.54 -9.95 -1.47
N PRO A 189 -31.58 -10.56 -2.67
CA PRO A 189 -30.98 -11.88 -2.89
C PRO A 189 -29.47 -11.83 -2.66
N THR A 190 -29.03 -12.23 -1.46
CA THR A 190 -27.61 -12.44 -1.14
C THR A 190 -27.07 -13.55 -2.03
N ALA A 191 -26.01 -13.27 -2.79
CA ALA A 191 -25.41 -14.24 -3.71
C ALA A 191 -25.02 -15.54 -2.97
N PRO A 192 -25.30 -16.73 -3.55
CA PRO A 192 -25.03 -18.00 -2.88
C PRO A 192 -23.52 -18.21 -2.67
N HIS A 193 -23.13 -18.60 -1.45
CA HIS A 193 -21.72 -18.81 -1.06
C HIS A 193 -21.03 -19.92 -1.88
N ILE A 194 -21.80 -20.87 -2.44
CA ILE A 194 -21.31 -21.94 -3.32
C ILE A 194 -22.22 -22.00 -4.54
N LEU A 195 -21.64 -21.81 -5.73
CA LEU A 195 -22.36 -21.84 -6.99
C LEU A 195 -22.71 -23.29 -7.41
N PRO A 196 -23.91 -23.52 -7.96
CA PRO A 196 -24.33 -24.82 -8.48
C PRO A 196 -23.46 -25.30 -9.64
N VAL A 197 -23.54 -26.60 -9.89
CA VAL A 197 -22.68 -27.31 -10.83
C VAL A 197 -23.55 -28.00 -11.89
N LEU A 198 -23.31 -27.67 -13.16
CA LEU A 198 -23.90 -28.38 -14.30
C LEU A 198 -22.86 -29.28 -14.98
N CYS A 199 -23.29 -30.47 -15.40
CA CYS A 199 -22.52 -31.41 -16.22
C CYS A 199 -23.46 -32.02 -17.27
N CYS A 200 -23.04 -32.04 -18.53
CA CYS A 200 -23.82 -32.66 -19.60
C CYS A 200 -23.38 -34.11 -19.79
N VAL A 201 -24.32 -35.02 -19.89
CA VAL A 201 -24.07 -36.45 -20.12
C VAL A 201 -24.87 -36.89 -21.33
N SER A 202 -24.23 -37.56 -22.29
CA SER A 202 -24.93 -38.12 -23.46
C SER A 202 -24.58 -39.58 -23.69
N PRO A 203 -25.45 -40.34 -24.38
CA PRO A 203 -25.15 -41.72 -24.74
C PRO A 203 -24.12 -41.80 -25.88
N PRO A 204 -23.44 -42.94 -26.04
CA PRO A 204 -22.48 -43.14 -27.12
C PRO A 204 -23.25 -43.24 -28.45
N GLY A 205 -22.85 -42.43 -29.44
CA GLY A 205 -23.54 -42.29 -30.73
C GLY A 205 -24.19 -40.93 -30.95
N SER A 206 -24.38 -40.13 -29.89
CA SER A 206 -24.87 -38.76 -30.03
C SER A 206 -23.84 -37.89 -30.77
N SER A 207 -24.23 -37.31 -31.91
CA SER A 207 -23.41 -36.37 -32.68
C SER A 207 -23.05 -35.09 -31.90
N ALA A 208 -23.71 -34.87 -30.75
CA ALA A 208 -23.64 -33.67 -29.93
C ALA A 208 -22.26 -33.36 -29.31
N LEU A 209 -21.43 -34.39 -29.11
CA LEU A 209 -20.18 -34.27 -28.33
C LEU A 209 -18.91 -34.65 -29.11
N GLN A 210 -19.03 -35.02 -30.39
CA GLN A 210 -17.91 -35.55 -31.19
C GLN A 210 -16.78 -34.53 -31.45
N GLY A 211 -17.00 -33.24 -31.18
CA GLY A 211 -16.00 -32.17 -31.36
C GLY A 211 -15.44 -31.56 -30.06
N ARG A 212 -15.71 -32.12 -28.88
CA ARG A 212 -15.30 -31.51 -27.60
C ARG A 212 -14.01 -32.12 -27.06
N THR A 213 -12.94 -31.31 -27.04
CA THR A 213 -11.83 -31.50 -26.11
C THR A 213 -12.39 -31.61 -24.68
N ARG A 214 -11.82 -32.51 -23.87
CA ARG A 214 -12.18 -32.87 -22.47
C ARG A 214 -12.12 -31.73 -21.43
N GLY A 215 -12.22 -30.47 -21.88
CA GLY A 215 -12.24 -29.23 -21.08
C GLY A 215 -13.62 -28.56 -20.95
N SER A 216 -14.64 -29.03 -21.68
CA SER A 216 -16.05 -28.68 -21.43
C SER A 216 -16.72 -29.81 -20.63
N ARG A 217 -17.62 -29.49 -19.69
CA ARG A 217 -18.20 -30.42 -18.70
C ARG A 217 -19.20 -31.43 -19.31
N GLY A 218 -19.06 -31.75 -20.59
CA GLY A 218 -19.79 -32.80 -21.29
C GLY A 218 -19.02 -34.12 -21.23
N CYS A 219 -19.68 -35.23 -20.93
CA CYS A 219 -19.13 -36.57 -21.08
C CYS A 219 -20.07 -37.51 -21.84
N LEU A 220 -19.49 -38.41 -22.61
CA LEU A 220 -20.20 -39.52 -23.24
C LEU A 220 -20.15 -40.70 -22.27
N LEU A 221 -21.27 -41.11 -21.69
CA LEU A 221 -21.30 -42.22 -20.74
C LEU A 221 -21.53 -43.55 -21.47
N GLU A 222 -21.01 -44.66 -20.95
CA GLU A 222 -21.32 -45.98 -21.48
C GLU A 222 -22.84 -46.21 -21.57
N GLN A 223 -23.30 -46.79 -22.68
CA GLN A 223 -24.72 -46.97 -22.99
C GLN A 223 -25.48 -47.72 -21.88
N ALA A 224 -24.82 -48.70 -21.29
CA ALA A 224 -25.38 -49.55 -20.24
C ALA A 224 -25.68 -48.75 -18.97
N LEU A 225 -24.70 -47.97 -18.47
CA LEU A 225 -24.90 -47.09 -17.32
C LEU A 225 -25.86 -45.94 -17.63
N PHE A 226 -25.78 -45.36 -18.83
CA PHE A 226 -26.67 -44.28 -19.26
C PHE A 226 -28.14 -44.71 -19.22
N GLY A 227 -28.47 -45.87 -19.80
CA GLY A 227 -29.83 -46.42 -19.81
C GLY A 227 -30.35 -46.73 -18.40
N LEU A 228 -29.49 -47.21 -17.50
CA LEU A 228 -29.87 -47.50 -16.12
C LEU A 228 -30.19 -46.22 -15.31
N LEU A 229 -29.40 -45.16 -15.49
CA LEU A 229 -29.57 -43.93 -14.71
C LEU A 229 -30.71 -43.05 -15.23
N PHE A 230 -30.80 -42.89 -16.55
CA PHE A 230 -31.70 -41.91 -17.19
C PHE A 230 -32.92 -42.55 -17.84
N GLY A 231 -32.98 -43.88 -17.90
CA GLY A 231 -34.08 -44.63 -18.49
C GLY A 231 -33.84 -44.96 -19.95
N VAL A 232 -34.57 -45.98 -20.42
CA VAL A 232 -34.51 -46.48 -21.80
C VAL A 232 -34.93 -45.42 -22.81
N ASP A 233 -35.90 -44.56 -22.47
CA ASP A 233 -36.41 -43.53 -23.37
C ASP A 233 -35.36 -42.48 -23.71
N ALA A 234 -34.57 -42.04 -22.72
CA ALA A 234 -33.48 -41.09 -22.94
C ALA A 234 -32.37 -41.68 -23.81
N SER A 235 -32.09 -42.98 -23.64
CA SER A 235 -31.10 -43.72 -24.43
C SER A 235 -31.56 -43.89 -25.89
N LEU A 236 -32.81 -44.32 -26.10
CA LEU A 236 -33.40 -44.52 -27.43
C LEU A 236 -33.55 -43.22 -28.22
N LEU A 237 -33.86 -42.11 -27.55
CA LEU A 237 -33.94 -40.78 -28.17
C LEU A 237 -32.56 -40.15 -28.38
N GLU A 238 -31.49 -40.81 -27.92
CA GLU A 238 -30.13 -40.26 -27.85
C GLU A 238 -30.14 -38.84 -27.25
N SER A 239 -30.92 -38.65 -26.19
CA SER A 239 -31.12 -37.33 -25.59
C SER A 239 -29.97 -36.99 -24.66
N PRO A 240 -29.32 -35.83 -24.81
CA PRO A 240 -28.42 -35.33 -23.78
C PRO A 240 -29.20 -35.08 -22.48
N VAL A 241 -28.53 -35.31 -21.35
CA VAL A 241 -29.06 -35.14 -19.99
C VAL A 241 -28.17 -34.15 -19.24
N ILE A 242 -28.79 -33.22 -18.53
CA ILE A 242 -28.09 -32.27 -17.67
C ILE A 242 -28.15 -32.77 -16.23
N LEU A 243 -26.99 -32.98 -15.63
CA LEU A 243 -26.83 -33.22 -14.21
C LEU A 243 -26.63 -31.89 -13.48
N CYS A 244 -27.49 -31.65 -12.49
CA CYS A 244 -27.49 -30.47 -11.64
C CYS A 244 -27.06 -30.88 -10.22
N GLY A 245 -25.87 -30.43 -9.81
CA GLY A 245 -25.42 -30.48 -8.42
C GLY A 245 -25.77 -29.17 -7.72
N LEU A 246 -26.67 -29.23 -6.75
CA LEU A 246 -27.21 -28.05 -6.06
C LEU A 246 -26.45 -27.75 -4.76
N PRO A 247 -26.50 -26.49 -4.26
CA PRO A 247 -25.85 -26.12 -3.01
C PRO A 247 -26.46 -26.78 -1.76
N ASP A 248 -27.68 -27.31 -1.84
CA ASP A 248 -28.32 -28.10 -0.78
C ASP A 248 -27.84 -29.57 -0.75
N GLY A 249 -26.99 -29.96 -1.70
CA GLY A 249 -26.41 -31.30 -1.81
C GLY A 249 -27.20 -32.26 -2.69
N GLN A 250 -28.31 -31.83 -3.31
CA GLN A 250 -29.04 -32.66 -4.25
C GLN A 250 -28.31 -32.81 -5.59
N LEU A 251 -28.30 -34.03 -6.11
CA LEU A 251 -27.87 -34.37 -7.47
C LEU A 251 -29.11 -34.74 -8.31
N CYS A 252 -29.52 -33.85 -9.20
CA CYS A 252 -30.71 -34.00 -10.03
C CYS A 252 -30.32 -34.18 -11.50
N CYS A 253 -31.17 -34.83 -12.29
CA CYS A 253 -30.99 -34.98 -13.73
C CYS A 253 -32.22 -34.50 -14.51
N VAL A 254 -31.95 -33.94 -15.69
CA VAL A 254 -32.93 -33.29 -16.56
C VAL A 254 -32.69 -33.73 -18.01
N VAL A 255 -33.66 -34.39 -18.63
CA VAL A 255 -33.55 -34.94 -20.00
C VAL A 255 -33.95 -33.89 -21.03
N LEU A 256 -33.02 -33.46 -21.90
CA LEU A 256 -33.20 -32.28 -22.74
C LEU A 256 -34.21 -32.45 -23.88
N LYS A 257 -34.16 -33.52 -24.68
CA LYS A 257 -35.11 -33.70 -25.81
C LYS A 257 -36.55 -33.84 -25.31
N THR A 258 -36.76 -34.49 -24.16
CA THR A 258 -38.09 -34.60 -23.53
C THR A 258 -38.62 -33.24 -23.08
N LEU A 259 -37.74 -32.36 -22.60
CA LEU A 259 -38.07 -30.97 -22.25
C LEU A 259 -38.52 -30.16 -23.46
N VAL A 260 -37.82 -30.29 -24.59
CA VAL A 260 -38.20 -29.63 -25.86
C VAL A 260 -39.57 -30.12 -26.32
N THR A 261 -39.86 -31.41 -26.21
CA THR A 261 -41.16 -31.99 -26.63
C THR A 261 -42.31 -31.71 -25.66
N SER A 262 -42.04 -31.45 -24.37
CA SER A 262 -43.06 -31.14 -23.35
C SER A 262 -43.85 -29.86 -23.67
N ARG A 263 -43.24 -28.91 -24.39
CA ARG A 263 -43.96 -27.73 -24.92
C ARG A 263 -45.06 -28.08 -25.93
N LEU A 264 -44.92 -29.21 -26.65
CA LEU A 264 -45.85 -29.64 -27.69
C LEU A 264 -46.97 -30.54 -27.16
N SER A 265 -46.80 -31.15 -25.97
CA SER A 265 -47.86 -31.88 -25.25
C SER A 265 -47.68 -31.75 -23.73
N PRO A 266 -48.67 -31.25 -22.97
CA PRO A 266 -48.53 -30.97 -21.55
C PRO A 266 -48.55 -32.27 -20.73
N GLY A 267 -47.38 -32.83 -20.44
CA GLY A 267 -47.17 -33.80 -19.36
C GLY A 267 -46.89 -33.09 -18.03
N ASP A 268 -46.86 -33.83 -16.90
CA ASP A 268 -46.44 -33.27 -15.61
C ASP A 268 -44.96 -32.86 -15.66
N PRO A 269 -44.60 -31.57 -15.57
CA PRO A 269 -43.21 -31.12 -15.63
C PRO A 269 -42.35 -31.68 -14.49
N LYS A 270 -42.97 -32.14 -13.39
CA LYS A 270 -42.25 -32.83 -12.30
C LYS A 270 -41.71 -34.20 -12.69
N ALA A 271 -42.26 -34.84 -13.73
CA ALA A 271 -41.79 -36.13 -14.22
C ALA A 271 -40.46 -36.03 -15.00
N LEU A 272 -40.05 -34.81 -15.39
CA LEU A 272 -38.83 -34.55 -16.18
C LEU A 272 -37.57 -34.41 -15.31
N VAL A 273 -37.75 -34.23 -13.99
CA VAL A 273 -36.66 -34.09 -13.02
C VAL A 273 -36.58 -35.37 -12.20
N LYS A 274 -35.44 -36.05 -12.26
CA LYS A 274 -35.17 -37.22 -11.42
C LYS A 274 -34.00 -36.91 -10.48
N ILE A 275 -34.25 -37.00 -9.17
CA ILE A 275 -33.21 -36.90 -8.14
C ILE A 275 -32.45 -38.23 -8.13
N LEU A 276 -31.15 -38.17 -8.41
CA LEU A 276 -30.29 -39.35 -8.41
C LEU A 276 -29.79 -39.67 -7.00
N HIS A 277 -29.37 -38.65 -6.24
CA HIS A 277 -28.82 -38.81 -4.90
C HIS A 277 -28.81 -37.50 -4.09
N HIS A 278 -28.62 -37.58 -2.77
CA HIS A 278 -28.41 -36.43 -1.89
C HIS A 278 -27.11 -36.59 -1.10
N LEU A 279 -26.10 -35.75 -1.38
CA LEU A 279 -24.77 -35.83 -0.75
C LEU A 279 -24.71 -35.27 0.68
N GLU A 280 -25.78 -34.63 1.16
CA GLU A 280 -25.87 -33.94 2.47
C GLU A 280 -24.94 -32.73 2.64
N GLU A 281 -24.13 -32.45 1.62
CA GLU A 281 -23.22 -31.31 1.55
C GLU A 281 -23.23 -30.72 0.15
N PRO A 282 -22.90 -29.41 0.00
CA PRO A 282 -22.95 -28.72 -1.29
C PRO A 282 -22.11 -29.42 -2.37
N VAL A 283 -22.68 -29.66 -3.55
CA VAL A 283 -21.97 -30.34 -4.66
C VAL A 283 -20.97 -29.38 -5.30
N VAL A 284 -19.69 -29.74 -5.29
CA VAL A 284 -18.60 -28.90 -5.86
C VAL A 284 -18.15 -29.34 -7.24
N PHE A 285 -18.31 -30.63 -7.57
CA PHE A 285 -17.86 -31.21 -8.83
C PHE A 285 -18.72 -32.43 -9.25
N ILE A 286 -18.92 -32.57 -10.56
CA ILE A 286 -19.52 -33.74 -11.22
C ILE A 286 -18.63 -34.05 -12.43
N GLY A 287 -18.28 -35.32 -12.63
CA GLY A 287 -17.49 -35.76 -13.77
C GLY A 287 -17.69 -37.25 -14.04
N ALA A 288 -17.10 -37.74 -15.13
CA ALA A 288 -17.11 -39.16 -15.48
C ALA A 288 -15.70 -39.66 -15.75
N LEU A 289 -15.45 -40.93 -15.44
CA LEU A 289 -14.16 -41.59 -15.55
C LEU A 289 -14.31 -43.04 -15.99
N LYS A 290 -13.23 -43.59 -16.53
CA LYS A 290 -13.10 -44.98 -16.96
C LYS A 290 -12.39 -45.78 -15.86
N THR A 291 -13.03 -46.79 -15.29
CA THR A 291 -12.48 -47.64 -14.22
C THR A 291 -11.87 -48.94 -14.74
N GLU A 292 -12.36 -49.47 -15.87
CA GLU A 292 -11.86 -50.72 -16.45
C GLU A 292 -10.84 -50.49 -17.58
N SER A 293 -9.72 -51.20 -17.56
CA SER A 293 -8.79 -51.28 -18.69
C SER A 293 -8.95 -52.64 -19.40
N LEU A 294 -9.55 -52.66 -20.60
CA LEU A 294 -9.51 -53.83 -21.47
C LEU A 294 -8.40 -53.67 -22.53
N ALA A 295 -7.88 -54.81 -23.00
CA ALA A 295 -6.74 -54.97 -23.90
C ALA A 295 -6.77 -54.11 -25.19
N GLU A 296 -5.58 -53.92 -25.74
CA GLU A 296 -5.11 -52.83 -26.63
C GLU A 296 -5.81 -52.60 -27.99
N ASP A 297 -6.99 -53.18 -28.28
CA ASP A 297 -7.55 -53.19 -29.65
C ASP A 297 -8.97 -52.61 -29.81
N ALA A 298 -9.48 -51.80 -28.87
CA ALA A 298 -10.78 -51.12 -29.02
C ALA A 298 -10.65 -49.59 -29.06
N GLU A 299 -10.68 -49.01 -30.27
CA GLU A 299 -10.51 -47.57 -30.54
C GLU A 299 -11.58 -46.65 -29.93
N ASP A 300 -12.68 -47.18 -29.37
CA ASP A 300 -13.74 -46.37 -28.77
C ASP A 300 -14.13 -46.89 -27.38
N THR A 301 -13.56 -46.33 -26.31
CA THR A 301 -14.05 -46.64 -24.94
C THR A 301 -14.50 -45.42 -24.16
N HIS A 302 -15.81 -45.36 -23.92
CA HIS A 302 -16.50 -44.35 -23.14
C HIS A 302 -16.29 -44.58 -21.62
N PRO A 303 -16.35 -43.53 -20.76
CA PRO A 303 -16.36 -43.70 -19.32
C PRO A 303 -17.55 -44.54 -18.83
N ASP A 304 -17.24 -45.45 -17.89
CA ASP A 304 -18.13 -46.45 -17.29
C ASP A 304 -18.60 -46.06 -15.89
N CYS A 305 -18.11 -44.95 -15.33
CA CYS A 305 -18.39 -44.50 -13.98
C CYS A 305 -18.69 -42.99 -13.92
N LEU A 306 -19.79 -42.62 -13.26
CA LEU A 306 -20.15 -41.24 -12.93
C LEU A 306 -19.71 -40.92 -11.50
N VAL A 307 -19.16 -39.72 -11.27
CA VAL A 307 -18.70 -39.29 -9.94
C VAL A 307 -19.25 -37.91 -9.61
N ALA A 308 -19.76 -37.75 -8.39
CA ALA A 308 -20.11 -36.47 -7.77
C ALA A 308 -19.32 -36.28 -6.48
N LEU A 309 -18.79 -35.08 -6.26
CA LEU A 309 -17.98 -34.73 -5.09
C LEU A 309 -18.59 -33.52 -4.40
N GLY A 310 -18.75 -33.63 -3.08
CA GLY A 310 -19.26 -32.58 -2.20
C GLY A 310 -18.15 -31.78 -1.52
N HIS A 311 -18.54 -30.64 -0.95
CA HIS A 311 -17.61 -29.68 -0.35
C HIS A 311 -16.89 -30.22 0.90
N GLY A 312 -17.55 -31.04 1.72
CA GLY A 312 -16.95 -31.65 2.91
C GLY A 312 -16.12 -32.91 2.61
N GLY A 313 -16.03 -33.31 1.34
CA GLY A 313 -15.21 -34.43 0.89
C GLY A 313 -15.98 -35.74 0.68
N ARG A 314 -17.31 -35.74 0.75
CA ARG A 314 -18.11 -36.91 0.37
C ARG A 314 -18.09 -37.08 -1.13
N ILE A 315 -17.75 -38.28 -1.59
CA ILE A 315 -17.70 -38.66 -3.00
C ILE A 315 -18.70 -39.79 -3.27
N LEU A 316 -19.56 -39.61 -4.26
CA LEU A 316 -20.46 -40.64 -4.78
C LEU A 316 -19.90 -41.12 -6.12
N ALA A 317 -19.65 -42.42 -6.24
CA ALA A 317 -19.33 -43.09 -7.49
C ALA A 317 -20.50 -43.99 -7.91
N ILE A 318 -20.89 -43.92 -9.18
CA ILE A 318 -21.99 -44.70 -9.75
C ILE A 318 -21.48 -45.46 -10.96
N LYS A 319 -21.57 -46.79 -10.92
CA LYS A 319 -21.11 -47.70 -11.98
C LYS A 319 -22.17 -48.75 -12.29
N ALA A 320 -22.19 -49.27 -13.51
CA ALA A 320 -23.03 -50.42 -13.83
C ALA A 320 -22.37 -51.71 -13.35
N SER A 321 -23.06 -52.52 -12.55
CA SER A 321 -22.57 -53.81 -12.08
C SER A 321 -23.64 -54.90 -12.23
N TRP A 322 -23.21 -56.15 -12.21
CA TRP A 322 -24.09 -57.31 -12.29
C TRP A 322 -24.52 -57.71 -10.88
N ASP A 323 -25.83 -57.81 -10.66
CA ASP A 323 -26.37 -58.36 -9.42
C ASP A 323 -26.19 -59.89 -9.33
N GLU A 324 -26.55 -60.47 -8.18
CA GLU A 324 -26.47 -61.92 -7.96
C GLU A 324 -27.43 -62.72 -8.87
N ALA A 325 -28.39 -62.05 -9.50
CA ALA A 325 -29.35 -62.61 -10.45
C ALA A 325 -28.90 -62.46 -11.92
N GLY A 326 -27.73 -61.88 -12.18
CA GLY A 326 -27.22 -61.66 -13.54
C GLY A 326 -27.94 -60.55 -14.30
N THR A 327 -28.58 -59.61 -13.61
CA THR A 327 -29.18 -58.40 -14.18
C THR A 327 -28.24 -57.21 -13.94
N LEU A 328 -28.10 -56.35 -14.96
CA LEU A 328 -27.30 -55.14 -14.85
C LEU A 328 -28.04 -54.08 -14.02
N VAL A 329 -27.42 -53.60 -12.94
CA VAL A 329 -27.96 -52.60 -12.03
C VAL A 329 -26.94 -51.49 -11.72
N PRO A 330 -27.37 -50.26 -11.39
CA PRO A 330 -26.44 -49.21 -10.98
C PRO A 330 -25.97 -49.44 -9.54
N GLU A 331 -24.67 -49.66 -9.35
CA GLU A 331 -23.98 -49.67 -8.06
C GLU A 331 -23.61 -48.24 -7.67
N LEU A 332 -24.27 -47.73 -6.62
CA LEU A 332 -23.95 -46.44 -5.99
C LEU A 332 -23.08 -46.70 -4.75
N ARG A 333 -21.93 -46.05 -4.66
CA ARG A 333 -21.05 -46.13 -3.49
C ARG A 333 -20.54 -44.77 -3.07
N GLU A 334 -20.68 -44.49 -1.77
CA GLU A 334 -20.15 -43.29 -1.13
C GLU A 334 -18.81 -43.56 -0.45
N TYR A 335 -17.90 -42.59 -0.53
CA TYR A 335 -16.65 -42.58 0.22
C TYR A 335 -16.42 -41.22 0.86
N GLN A 336 -15.51 -41.19 1.83
CA GLN A 336 -15.08 -39.97 2.49
C GLN A 336 -13.64 -39.64 2.10
N LEU A 337 -13.44 -38.46 1.52
CA LEU A 337 -12.14 -37.86 1.23
C LEU A 337 -11.85 -36.69 2.19
N PRO A 338 -10.59 -36.24 2.29
CA PRO A 338 -10.21 -35.03 3.01
C PRO A 338 -10.95 -33.80 2.47
N GLY A 339 -11.68 -33.11 3.35
CA GLY A 339 -12.32 -31.82 3.08
C GLY A 339 -11.72 -30.69 3.92
N PRO A 340 -12.04 -29.42 3.63
CA PRO A 340 -12.98 -28.97 2.59
C PRO A 340 -12.36 -29.01 1.18
N VAL A 341 -13.15 -29.42 0.19
CA VAL A 341 -12.76 -29.49 -1.21
C VAL A 341 -12.97 -28.15 -1.89
N LEU A 342 -11.91 -27.63 -2.51
CA LEU A 342 -11.90 -26.36 -3.26
C LEU A 342 -12.25 -26.57 -4.74
N CYS A 343 -11.63 -27.56 -5.36
CA CYS A 343 -11.85 -27.93 -6.76
C CYS A 343 -11.48 -29.40 -7.00
N ALA A 344 -11.99 -29.97 -8.08
CA ALA A 344 -11.67 -31.33 -8.49
C ALA A 344 -11.70 -31.48 -10.02
N ALA A 345 -11.05 -32.53 -10.51
CA ALA A 345 -11.01 -32.89 -11.92
C ALA A 345 -10.83 -34.42 -12.08
N CYS A 346 -11.40 -34.99 -13.15
CA CYS A 346 -11.24 -36.40 -13.50
C CYS A 346 -10.08 -36.60 -14.49
N GLY A 347 -9.17 -37.52 -14.17
CA GLY A 347 -8.04 -37.91 -15.00
C GLY A 347 -8.30 -39.14 -15.87
N GLY A 348 -7.25 -39.61 -16.56
CA GLY A 348 -7.21 -40.95 -17.15
C GLY A 348 -7.00 -42.05 -16.10
N GLY A 349 -7.38 -43.29 -16.43
CA GLY A 349 -7.13 -44.47 -15.61
C GLY A 349 -7.87 -44.49 -14.27
N GLY A 350 -9.11 -43.99 -14.23
CA GLY A 350 -9.97 -44.04 -13.04
C GLY A 350 -9.59 -43.08 -11.90
N ARG A 351 -8.74 -42.07 -12.17
CA ARG A 351 -8.22 -41.17 -11.13
C ARG A 351 -9.06 -39.92 -10.96
N VAL A 352 -9.28 -39.52 -9.72
CA VAL A 352 -9.93 -38.26 -9.33
C VAL A 352 -8.93 -37.40 -8.57
N TYR A 353 -8.67 -36.20 -9.09
CA TYR A 353 -7.84 -35.19 -8.45
C TYR A 353 -8.75 -34.22 -7.69
N HIS A 354 -8.45 -33.97 -6.42
CA HIS A 354 -9.16 -32.97 -5.61
C HIS A 354 -8.18 -32.13 -4.82
N SER A 355 -8.48 -30.84 -4.70
CA SER A 355 -7.67 -29.90 -3.93
C SER A 355 -8.33 -29.55 -2.61
N THR A 356 -7.52 -29.56 -1.56
CA THR A 356 -7.84 -29.01 -0.24
C THR A 356 -7.00 -27.74 -0.01
N PRO A 357 -7.30 -26.93 1.03
CA PRO A 357 -6.45 -25.80 1.38
C PRO A 357 -4.98 -26.19 1.63
N SER A 358 -4.77 -27.40 2.16
CA SER A 358 -3.47 -27.91 2.58
C SER A 358 -2.70 -28.61 1.45
N GLU A 359 -3.38 -29.40 0.62
CA GLU A 359 -2.73 -30.20 -0.43
C GLU A 359 -3.68 -30.63 -1.56
N LEU A 360 -3.08 -30.89 -2.72
CA LEU A 360 -3.68 -31.58 -3.86
C LEU A 360 -3.54 -33.09 -3.68
N CYS A 361 -4.65 -33.80 -3.78
CA CYS A 361 -4.75 -35.24 -3.55
C CYS A 361 -5.27 -35.98 -4.78
N VAL A 362 -4.84 -37.22 -4.96
CA VAL A 362 -5.33 -38.15 -5.99
C VAL A 362 -5.99 -39.37 -5.34
N ALA A 363 -7.21 -39.71 -5.79
CA ALA A 363 -7.92 -40.93 -5.43
C ALA A 363 -8.07 -41.82 -6.68
N ASP A 364 -7.86 -43.12 -6.54
CA ASP A 364 -7.91 -44.10 -7.64
C ASP A 364 -9.13 -45.01 -7.49
N LEU A 365 -10.07 -44.91 -8.44
CA LEU A 365 -11.28 -45.74 -8.50
C LEU A 365 -11.11 -46.99 -9.36
N ALA A 366 -10.02 -47.13 -10.12
CA ALA A 366 -9.73 -48.32 -10.92
C ALA A 366 -9.01 -49.41 -10.10
N ARG A 367 -8.24 -49.03 -9.07
CA ARG A 367 -7.39 -49.94 -8.30
C ARG A 367 -8.12 -50.62 -7.13
N GLY A 368 -9.04 -51.53 -7.44
CA GLY A 368 -9.53 -52.53 -6.46
C GLY A 368 -8.43 -53.55 -6.17
N ARG A 369 -8.03 -53.73 -4.89
CA ARG A 369 -7.22 -54.90 -4.50
C ARG A 369 -8.04 -56.15 -4.85
N ALA A 370 -7.46 -57.06 -5.63
CA ALA A 370 -8.06 -58.30 -6.11
C ALA A 370 -8.35 -59.33 -4.99
N SER A 371 -9.14 -58.95 -3.99
CA SER A 371 -9.58 -59.80 -2.89
C SER A 371 -10.87 -59.25 -2.27
N ASP A 372 -11.93 -59.13 -3.07
CA ASP A 372 -13.31 -59.50 -2.71
C ASP A 372 -14.29 -58.95 -3.77
N ARG A 373 -15.10 -59.85 -4.33
CA ARG A 373 -16.05 -59.70 -5.45
C ARG A 373 -15.48 -59.60 -6.87
N GLY A 374 -16.30 -60.11 -7.80
CA GLY A 374 -15.97 -60.44 -9.19
C GLY A 374 -15.58 -59.25 -10.07
N PRO A 375 -15.22 -59.52 -11.33
CA PRO A 375 -14.74 -58.49 -12.27
C PRO A 375 -15.77 -57.37 -12.43
N GLY A 376 -15.34 -56.12 -12.18
CA GLY A 376 -16.08 -54.90 -12.54
C GLY A 376 -16.67 -54.06 -11.40
N GLY A 377 -16.53 -54.43 -10.13
CA GLY A 377 -17.05 -53.63 -9.00
C GLY A 377 -16.24 -52.39 -8.63
N LEU A 378 -16.88 -51.40 -7.99
CA LEU A 378 -16.19 -50.24 -7.38
C LEU A 378 -15.37 -50.67 -6.15
N PRO A 379 -14.24 -50.00 -5.83
CA PRO A 379 -13.40 -50.38 -4.67
C PRO A 379 -14.17 -50.25 -3.34
N SER A 380 -13.81 -51.00 -2.30
CA SER A 380 -14.45 -50.90 -0.98
C SER A 380 -13.92 -49.73 -0.14
N LEU A 381 -12.68 -49.31 -0.38
CA LEU A 381 -12.03 -48.20 0.31
C LEU A 381 -11.22 -47.37 -0.68
N LEU A 382 -11.32 -46.04 -0.57
CA LEU A 382 -10.44 -45.10 -1.28
C LEU A 382 -9.36 -44.58 -0.34
N CYS A 383 -8.11 -44.67 -0.79
CA CYS A 383 -6.97 -44.08 -0.10
C CYS A 383 -6.43 -42.92 -0.93
N PRO A 384 -6.74 -41.66 -0.58
CA PRO A 384 -6.18 -40.51 -1.28
C PRO A 384 -4.67 -40.40 -0.99
N ALA A 385 -3.89 -40.10 -2.03
CA ALA A 385 -2.47 -39.81 -1.91
C ALA A 385 -2.23 -38.31 -2.13
N GLY A 386 -1.55 -37.67 -1.19
CA GLY A 386 -1.13 -36.28 -1.31
C GLY A 386 0.01 -36.13 -2.32
N LEU A 387 -0.08 -35.11 -3.18
CA LEU A 387 0.92 -34.76 -4.19
C LEU A 387 1.89 -33.69 -3.69
N GLY A 388 1.76 -33.19 -2.45
CA GLY A 388 2.66 -32.18 -1.89
C GLY A 388 2.55 -30.78 -2.51
N ILE A 389 1.49 -30.54 -3.29
CA ILE A 389 1.19 -29.23 -3.90
C ILE A 389 0.08 -28.57 -3.09
N CYS A 390 0.34 -27.40 -2.51
CA CYS A 390 -0.60 -26.72 -1.62
C CYS A 390 -1.32 -25.54 -2.28
N SER A 391 -2.48 -25.18 -1.73
CA SER A 391 -3.23 -23.97 -2.08
C SER A 391 -3.67 -23.87 -3.55
N VAL A 392 -4.10 -24.97 -4.17
CA VAL A 392 -4.67 -24.95 -5.53
C VAL A 392 -6.16 -24.61 -5.46
N VAL A 393 -6.58 -23.56 -6.18
CA VAL A 393 -7.97 -23.07 -6.16
C VAL A 393 -8.81 -23.58 -7.32
N THR A 394 -8.19 -23.93 -8.45
CA THR A 394 -8.87 -24.51 -9.60
C THR A 394 -7.93 -25.40 -10.40
N LEU A 395 -8.50 -26.41 -11.05
CA LEU A 395 -7.79 -27.49 -11.73
C LEU A 395 -8.44 -27.77 -13.08
N SER A 396 -7.60 -28.08 -14.08
CA SER A 396 -8.00 -28.63 -15.36
C SER A 396 -7.02 -29.73 -15.77
N VAL A 397 -7.51 -30.81 -16.38
CA VAL A 397 -6.66 -31.89 -16.89
C VAL A 397 -6.41 -31.65 -18.38
N SER A 398 -5.14 -31.53 -18.78
CA SER A 398 -4.77 -31.46 -20.19
C SER A 398 -4.69 -32.87 -20.80
N CYS A 399 -5.13 -33.02 -22.05
CA CYS A 399 -5.21 -34.31 -22.74
C CYS A 399 -3.95 -34.68 -23.56
N GLU A 400 -2.94 -33.81 -23.63
CA GLU A 400 -1.79 -33.94 -24.54
C GLU A 400 -0.58 -34.69 -23.94
N VAL A 401 -0.81 -35.86 -23.35
CA VAL A 401 0.30 -36.77 -23.02
C VAL A 401 -0.08 -38.19 -23.46
N PRO A 402 0.49 -38.71 -24.56
CA PRO A 402 0.45 -40.13 -24.82
C PRO A 402 1.40 -40.82 -23.82
N GLU A 403 0.99 -41.97 -23.31
CA GLU A 403 1.71 -42.81 -22.32
C GLU A 403 1.54 -42.39 -20.84
N GLY A 404 0.52 -42.94 -20.17
CA GLY A 404 0.49 -43.23 -18.72
C GLY A 404 0.46 -42.07 -17.71
N GLY A 405 0.96 -40.89 -18.07
CA GLY A 405 1.06 -39.70 -17.23
C GLY A 405 -0.16 -38.79 -17.31
N ALA A 406 -0.32 -37.92 -16.32
CA ALA A 406 -1.35 -36.88 -16.31
C ALA A 406 -0.70 -35.51 -16.15
N ARG A 407 -1.03 -34.57 -17.04
CA ARG A 407 -0.62 -33.17 -16.93
C ARG A 407 -1.79 -32.32 -16.47
N LEU A 408 -1.67 -31.76 -15.27
CA LEU A 408 -2.69 -30.91 -14.64
C LEU A 408 -2.29 -29.44 -14.76
N LEU A 409 -3.23 -28.60 -15.19
CA LEU A 409 -3.13 -27.16 -15.11
C LEU A 409 -3.84 -26.69 -13.85
N ALA A 410 -3.13 -25.94 -13.01
CA ALA A 410 -3.59 -25.50 -11.71
C ALA A 410 -3.37 -24.00 -11.54
N LEU A 411 -4.32 -23.33 -10.87
CA LEU A 411 -4.15 -21.97 -10.39
C LEU A 411 -3.97 -22.01 -8.87
N SER A 412 -2.92 -21.35 -8.38
CA SER A 412 -2.66 -21.23 -6.95
C SER A 412 -3.49 -20.11 -6.31
N ALA A 413 -3.67 -20.17 -4.99
CA ALA A 413 -4.29 -19.13 -4.17
C ALA A 413 -3.61 -17.75 -4.32
N ARG A 414 -2.37 -17.72 -4.82
CA ARG A 414 -1.60 -16.50 -5.09
C ARG A 414 -1.75 -15.99 -6.52
N GLY A 415 -2.66 -16.57 -7.31
CA GLY A 415 -2.88 -16.17 -8.71
C GLY A 415 -1.73 -16.54 -9.65
N ARG A 416 -0.95 -17.58 -9.33
CA ARG A 416 0.07 -18.15 -10.22
C ARG A 416 -0.48 -19.36 -10.95
N LEU A 417 -0.30 -19.40 -12.26
CA LEU A 417 -0.63 -20.55 -13.10
C LEU A 417 0.56 -21.53 -13.07
N MET A 418 0.26 -22.81 -12.91
CA MET A 418 1.24 -23.87 -12.77
C MET A 418 0.80 -25.12 -13.50
N THR A 419 1.77 -25.81 -14.09
CA THR A 419 1.60 -27.08 -14.79
C THR A 419 2.22 -28.17 -13.94
N CYS A 420 1.46 -29.20 -13.59
CA CYS A 420 1.90 -30.34 -12.80
C CYS A 420 1.94 -31.57 -13.70
N SER A 421 3.13 -32.07 -14.03
CA SER A 421 3.27 -33.36 -14.72
C SER A 421 3.43 -34.48 -13.70
N LEU A 422 2.54 -35.46 -13.80
CA LEU A 422 2.51 -36.67 -12.98
C LEU A 422 3.00 -37.83 -13.82
N ASP A 423 4.27 -38.18 -13.69
CA ASP A 423 4.86 -39.36 -14.34
C ASP A 423 4.45 -40.59 -13.55
N LEU A 424 3.47 -41.33 -14.08
CA LEU A 424 2.99 -42.59 -13.52
C LEU A 424 3.52 -43.72 -14.39
N SER A 425 4.83 -43.97 -14.34
CA SER A 425 5.41 -45.16 -14.95
C SER A 425 4.84 -46.40 -14.27
N SER A 426 3.94 -47.08 -14.97
CA SER A 426 3.47 -48.42 -14.66
C SER A 426 4.60 -49.41 -14.90
N GLU A 427 5.38 -49.70 -13.86
CA GLU A 427 5.91 -51.03 -13.52
C GLU A 427 6.85 -50.86 -12.31
N MET A 428 6.39 -51.27 -11.13
CA MET A 428 7.32 -51.82 -10.14
C MET A 428 7.04 -53.32 -10.07
N PRO A 429 8.06 -54.18 -10.28
CA PRO A 429 7.91 -55.61 -10.05
C PRO A 429 7.55 -55.82 -8.58
N CYS A 430 6.61 -56.73 -8.33
CA CYS A 430 6.21 -57.14 -6.98
C CYS A 430 7.43 -57.23 -6.04
N PRO A 431 7.39 -56.66 -4.83
CA PRO A 431 8.46 -56.85 -3.87
C PRO A 431 8.38 -58.30 -3.39
N THR A 432 9.14 -59.17 -4.05
CA THR A 432 9.55 -60.45 -3.49
C THR A 432 10.39 -60.13 -2.26
N ARG A 433 9.75 -60.21 -1.09
CA ARG A 433 10.36 -60.36 0.23
C ARG A 433 11.69 -59.60 0.42
N ALA A 434 11.65 -58.27 0.30
CA ALA A 434 12.80 -57.44 0.62
C ALA A 434 13.13 -57.58 2.11
N ALA A 435 14.39 -57.93 2.38
CA ALA A 435 14.90 -58.29 3.68
C ALA A 435 14.80 -57.14 4.70
N VAL A 436 14.62 -57.52 5.96
CA VAL A 436 14.46 -56.68 7.16
C VAL A 436 15.49 -55.53 7.28
N ALA A 437 16.64 -55.63 6.60
CA ALA A 437 17.65 -54.56 6.52
C ALA A 437 17.17 -53.31 5.75
N ASP A 438 16.35 -53.48 4.71
CA ASP A 438 15.86 -52.39 3.85
C ASP A 438 14.78 -51.54 4.55
N THR A 439 14.05 -52.16 5.49
CA THR A 439 13.06 -51.47 6.33
C THR A 439 13.75 -50.56 7.37
N GLY A 440 14.87 -51.00 7.94
CA GLY A 440 15.64 -50.20 8.91
C GLY A 440 16.26 -48.94 8.28
N GLN A 441 16.77 -49.07 7.05
CA GLN A 441 17.30 -47.95 6.29
C GLN A 441 16.20 -46.95 5.90
N LYS A 442 15.03 -47.44 5.47
CA LYS A 442 13.85 -46.60 5.19
C LYS A 442 13.33 -45.85 6.41
N ILE A 443 13.32 -46.48 7.59
CA ILE A 443 12.93 -45.81 8.84
C ILE A 443 13.95 -44.71 9.19
N LYS A 444 15.25 -44.97 9.02
CA LYS A 444 16.30 -43.98 9.26
C LYS A 444 16.18 -42.79 8.30
N GLU A 445 15.91 -43.03 7.03
CA GLU A 445 15.68 -41.98 6.02
C GLU A 445 14.43 -41.16 6.35
N LEU A 446 13.31 -41.80 6.72
CA LEU A 446 12.09 -41.09 7.13
C LEU A 446 12.31 -40.24 8.38
N LEU A 447 13.02 -40.74 9.39
CA LEU A 447 13.33 -39.97 10.59
C LEU A 447 14.27 -38.79 10.29
N SER A 448 15.24 -38.96 9.39
CA SER A 448 16.08 -37.86 8.92
C SER A 448 15.29 -36.82 8.11
N GLY A 449 14.33 -37.28 7.27
CA GLY A 449 13.40 -36.42 6.55
C GLY A 449 12.52 -35.60 7.51
N ILE A 450 11.98 -36.22 8.56
CA ILE A 450 11.21 -35.51 9.60
C ILE A 450 12.07 -34.48 10.33
N GLY A 451 13.33 -34.81 10.64
CA GLY A 451 14.29 -33.87 11.24
C GLY A 451 14.51 -32.62 10.37
N THR A 452 14.81 -32.81 9.09
CA THR A 452 15.04 -31.70 8.15
C THR A 452 13.78 -30.86 7.92
N VAL A 453 12.59 -31.48 7.82
CA VAL A 453 11.32 -30.75 7.69
C VAL A 453 11.01 -29.97 8.98
N SER A 454 11.26 -30.55 10.15
CA SER A 454 11.07 -29.88 11.44
C SER A 454 11.96 -28.63 11.58
N GLU A 455 13.22 -28.72 11.19
CA GLU A 455 14.14 -27.57 11.17
C GLU A 455 13.68 -26.47 10.20
N ARG A 456 13.22 -26.86 9.00
CA ARG A 456 12.64 -25.93 8.01
C ARG A 456 11.36 -25.26 8.51
N VAL A 457 10.50 -25.99 9.23
CA VAL A 457 9.28 -25.44 9.83
C VAL A 457 9.62 -24.50 10.98
N SER A 458 10.64 -24.83 11.79
CA SER A 458 11.13 -23.97 12.87
C SER A 458 11.75 -22.67 12.34
N SER A 459 12.56 -22.74 11.28
CA SER A 459 13.13 -21.54 10.64
C SER A 459 12.04 -20.70 9.97
N LEU A 460 11.06 -21.33 9.31
CA LEU A 460 9.91 -20.62 8.74
C LEU A 460 9.07 -19.95 9.82
N LYS A 461 8.82 -20.62 10.96
CA LYS A 461 8.11 -20.04 12.10
C LYS A 461 8.85 -18.81 12.64
N LYS A 462 10.17 -18.91 12.82
CA LYS A 462 11.00 -17.75 13.24
C LYS A 462 10.91 -16.58 12.25
N ALA A 463 10.94 -16.86 10.94
CA ALA A 463 10.81 -15.82 9.91
C ALA A 463 9.41 -15.17 9.92
N VAL A 464 8.35 -15.96 10.12
CA VAL A 464 6.98 -15.43 10.27
C VAL A 464 6.85 -14.59 11.53
N ASP A 465 7.39 -15.05 12.66
CA ASP A 465 7.37 -14.30 13.92
C ASP A 465 8.17 -12.99 13.81
N GLN A 466 9.29 -12.99 13.08
CA GLN A 466 10.06 -11.76 12.78
C GLN A 466 9.26 -10.78 11.93
N ARG A 467 8.60 -11.25 10.87
CA ARG A 467 7.75 -10.41 10.01
C ARG A 467 6.53 -9.87 10.75
N ASN A 468 5.90 -10.68 11.60
CA ASN A 468 4.78 -10.22 12.42
C ASN A 468 5.20 -9.12 13.38
N LYS A 469 6.38 -9.23 14.03
CA LYS A 469 6.93 -8.17 14.87
C LYS A 469 7.20 -6.88 14.09
N ALA A 470 7.78 -6.99 12.89
CA ALA A 470 8.00 -5.84 12.03
C ALA A 470 6.68 -5.15 11.63
N LEU A 471 5.65 -5.93 11.31
CA LEU A 471 4.30 -5.40 11.01
C LEU A 471 3.68 -4.69 12.22
N THR A 472 3.84 -5.22 13.43
CA THR A 472 3.37 -4.55 14.65
C THR A 472 4.05 -3.19 14.83
N CYS A 473 5.38 -3.12 14.70
CA CYS A 473 6.13 -1.87 14.81
C CYS A 473 5.75 -0.85 13.72
N LEU A 474 5.51 -1.30 12.48
CA LEU A 474 5.06 -0.43 11.40
C LEU A 474 3.64 0.11 11.64
N ASN A 475 2.74 -0.71 12.17
CA ASN A 475 1.40 -0.28 12.53
C ASN A 475 1.41 0.76 13.65
N GLU A 476 2.27 0.58 14.66
CA GLU A 476 2.50 1.57 15.72
C GLU A 476 3.03 2.89 15.12
N ALA A 477 4.00 2.82 14.20
CA ALA A 477 4.56 4.00 13.56
C ALA A 477 3.52 4.75 12.70
N MET A 478 2.65 4.02 12.01
CA MET A 478 1.53 4.58 11.26
C MET A 478 0.54 5.30 12.18
N ASN A 479 0.19 4.72 13.33
CA ASN A 479 -0.69 5.35 14.31
C ASN A 479 -0.11 6.67 14.83
N VAL A 480 1.18 6.71 15.15
CA VAL A 480 1.89 7.93 15.56
C VAL A 480 1.84 8.99 14.44
N SER A 481 2.06 8.57 13.20
CA SER A 481 2.02 9.44 12.02
C SER A 481 0.64 10.06 11.81
N CYS A 482 -0.42 9.26 11.92
CA CYS A 482 -1.81 9.73 11.83
C CYS A 482 -2.14 10.75 12.93
N VAL A 483 -1.73 10.48 14.17
CA VAL A 483 -1.98 11.36 15.32
C VAL A 483 -1.27 12.71 15.17
N LEU A 484 -0.04 12.71 14.63
CA LEU A 484 0.72 13.93 14.33
C LEU A 484 0.11 14.74 13.18
N LEU A 485 -0.34 14.08 12.11
CA LEU A 485 -0.90 14.75 10.92
C LEU A 485 -2.34 15.25 11.10
N ALA A 486 -3.14 14.59 11.95
CA ALA A 486 -4.54 14.98 12.22
C ALA A 486 -4.65 16.27 13.06
N SER A 487 -3.60 16.62 13.81
CA SER A 487 -3.60 17.75 14.73
C SER A 487 -3.34 19.08 13.99
N ARG A 488 -4.35 19.61 13.29
CA ARG A 488 -4.27 20.91 12.60
C ARG A 488 -4.54 22.12 13.50
N GLU A 489 -5.38 21.97 14.52
CA GLU A 489 -5.73 23.05 15.47
C GLU A 489 -5.83 22.46 16.90
N GLY A 490 -4.95 22.89 17.82
CA GLY A 490 -4.86 22.40 19.20
C GLY A 490 -3.42 22.02 19.64
N PRO A 491 -3.20 21.73 20.94
CA PRO A 491 -1.90 21.29 21.43
C PRO A 491 -1.50 19.98 20.76
N ARG A 492 -0.34 19.97 20.09
CA ARG A 492 0.14 18.79 19.39
C ARG A 492 0.39 17.65 20.38
N PRO A 493 -0.06 16.42 20.08
CA PRO A 493 0.06 15.27 20.97
C PRO A 493 1.51 14.86 21.19
N ILE A 494 2.39 15.07 20.20
CA ILE A 494 3.84 15.04 20.39
C ILE A 494 4.37 16.39 19.95
N SER A 495 5.10 17.07 20.82
CA SER A 495 5.61 18.42 20.59
C SER A 495 7.10 18.49 20.88
N CYS A 496 7.81 19.33 20.14
CA CYS A 496 9.20 19.67 20.43
C CYS A 496 9.30 21.18 20.65
N THR A 497 9.68 21.60 21.85
CA THR A 497 9.97 23.00 22.15
C THR A 497 11.47 23.23 22.15
N THR A 498 11.92 24.33 21.55
CA THR A 498 13.34 24.68 21.49
C THR A 498 13.56 25.95 22.30
N THR A 499 14.52 25.93 23.21
CA THR A 499 14.95 27.09 23.99
C THR A 499 16.43 27.35 23.76
N THR A 500 16.84 28.62 23.78
CA THR A 500 18.24 29.00 23.60
C THR A 500 18.81 29.60 24.88
N ALA A 501 20.00 29.17 25.26
CA ALA A 501 20.72 29.68 26.41
C ALA A 501 22.22 29.77 26.16
N TRP A 502 22.87 30.73 26.81
CA TRP A 502 24.32 30.81 26.85
C TRP A 502 24.87 29.83 27.89
N SER A 503 25.83 29.01 27.49
CA SER A 503 26.55 28.08 28.36
C SER A 503 28.05 28.32 28.26
N ARG A 504 28.76 28.08 29.37
CA ARG A 504 30.22 28.17 29.45
C ARG A 504 30.79 26.77 29.65
N LEU A 505 31.02 26.05 28.56
CA LEU A 505 31.51 24.66 28.60
C LEU A 505 33.03 24.54 28.57
N GLN A 506 33.77 25.61 28.28
CA GLN A 506 35.25 25.74 28.32
C GLN A 506 35.56 27.27 28.19
N PRO A 507 36.79 27.82 27.98
CA PRO A 507 37.03 29.27 28.20
C PRO A 507 36.29 30.24 27.26
N GLN A 508 35.38 29.73 26.42
CA GLN A 508 34.58 30.47 25.46
C GLN A 508 33.08 30.29 25.79
N ASP A 509 32.36 31.40 25.89
CA ASP A 509 30.90 31.38 26.03
C ASP A 509 30.28 30.92 24.70
N MET A 510 29.40 29.92 24.72
CA MET A 510 28.78 29.33 23.53
C MET A 510 27.25 29.35 23.64
N LEU A 511 26.58 29.65 22.53
CA LEU A 511 25.12 29.57 22.46
C LEU A 511 24.71 28.10 22.32
N THR A 512 23.72 27.68 23.09
CA THR A 512 23.20 26.30 23.06
C THR A 512 21.70 26.31 22.82
N ALA A 513 21.21 25.38 22.01
CA ALA A 513 19.80 25.13 21.80
C ALA A 513 19.39 23.84 22.50
N THR A 514 18.45 23.92 23.44
CA THR A 514 17.86 22.78 24.12
C THR A 514 16.52 22.45 23.47
N CYS A 515 16.45 21.31 22.79
CA CYS A 515 15.24 20.77 22.19
C CYS A 515 14.59 19.78 23.17
N ARG A 516 13.40 20.11 23.66
CA ARG A 516 12.61 19.28 24.58
C ARG A 516 11.47 18.61 23.82
N LEU A 517 11.59 17.30 23.62
CA LEU A 517 10.57 16.44 23.03
C LEU A 517 9.64 15.94 24.12
N GLU A 518 8.35 16.22 24.01
CA GLU A 518 7.30 15.77 24.95
C GLU A 518 6.28 14.91 24.21
N ASN A 519 5.99 13.74 24.77
CA ASN A 519 4.95 12.85 24.27
C ASN A 519 3.71 12.93 25.15
N ASN A 520 2.74 13.75 24.75
CA ASN A 520 1.43 13.85 25.40
C ASN A 520 0.38 12.93 24.74
N SER A 521 0.79 12.02 23.86
CA SER A 521 -0.08 11.05 23.20
C SER A 521 -0.26 9.78 24.04
N GLY A 522 -1.29 8.98 23.74
CA GLY A 522 -1.46 7.65 24.33
C GLY A 522 -0.57 6.56 23.72
N LEU A 523 0.34 6.91 22.81
CA LEU A 523 1.22 6.00 22.07
C LEU A 523 2.66 6.09 22.58
N SER A 524 3.43 5.02 22.47
CA SER A 524 4.87 5.02 22.77
C SER A 524 5.71 5.22 21.50
N LEU A 525 6.78 6.01 21.60
CA LEU A 525 7.82 6.04 20.58
C LEU A 525 8.87 5.00 20.96
N ASP A 526 8.78 3.81 20.34
CA ASP A 526 9.71 2.70 20.58
C ASP A 526 10.84 2.66 19.53
N ARG A 527 11.46 1.49 19.32
CA ARG A 527 12.60 1.30 18.41
C ARG A 527 12.28 1.76 16.97
N GLY A 528 13.27 2.38 16.34
CA GLY A 528 13.18 2.93 14.98
C GLY A 528 12.94 4.45 14.93
N TRP A 529 12.49 5.07 16.03
CA TRP A 529 12.31 6.52 16.10
C TRP A 529 13.60 7.27 16.49
N ALA A 530 13.91 8.32 15.74
CA ALA A 530 14.99 9.26 16.01
C ALA A 530 14.50 10.71 15.92
N LEU A 531 14.94 11.57 16.84
CA LEU A 531 14.77 13.01 16.77
C LEU A 531 15.86 13.57 15.86
N CYS A 532 15.46 14.15 14.73
CA CYS A 532 16.33 14.87 13.82
C CYS A 532 16.22 16.36 14.09
N VAL A 533 17.33 16.99 14.47
CA VAL A 533 17.44 18.43 14.66
C VAL A 533 18.34 19.00 13.59
N GLN A 534 17.77 19.80 12.70
CA GLN A 534 18.49 20.48 11.63
C GLN A 534 18.71 21.94 12.02
N VAL A 535 19.97 22.37 12.05
CA VAL A 535 20.36 23.77 12.25
C VAL A 535 20.73 24.35 10.89
N LEU A 536 19.89 25.25 10.41
CA LEU A 536 20.03 25.93 9.13
C LEU A 536 20.54 27.35 9.38
N THR A 537 21.70 27.70 8.84
CA THR A 537 22.14 29.10 8.76
C THR A 537 21.42 29.76 7.59
N SER A 538 20.80 30.91 7.81
CA SER A 538 20.28 31.69 6.67
C SER A 538 21.46 32.37 5.99
N THR A 539 21.78 31.96 4.76
CA THR A 539 22.67 32.75 3.91
C THR A 539 22.00 34.09 3.60
N PRO A 540 22.75 35.21 3.57
CA PRO A 540 22.20 36.47 3.08
C PRO A 540 21.67 36.26 1.66
N ALA A 541 20.61 36.98 1.29
CA ALA A 541 19.84 36.86 0.04
C ALA A 541 20.61 37.12 -1.28
N SER A 542 21.93 36.93 -1.27
CA SER A 542 22.87 37.18 -2.35
C SER A 542 23.09 35.94 -3.24
N ASP A 543 22.92 34.71 -2.73
CA ASP A 543 23.15 33.50 -3.50
C ASP A 543 21.90 32.61 -3.53
N THR A 544 21.29 32.49 -4.71
CA THR A 544 20.09 31.65 -4.93
C THR A 544 20.47 30.18 -5.19
N ASP A 545 21.76 29.85 -5.33
CA ASP A 545 22.23 28.52 -5.78
C ASP A 545 23.22 27.81 -4.83
N VAL A 546 23.61 28.40 -3.70
CA VAL A 546 24.43 27.71 -2.69
C VAL A 546 23.52 27.25 -1.55
N ALA A 547 23.32 25.94 -1.44
CA ALA A 547 22.59 25.33 -0.32
C ALA A 547 23.23 25.80 0.99
N GLY A 548 22.46 26.52 1.82
CA GLY A 548 22.94 26.99 3.12
C GLY A 548 23.52 25.86 3.96
N SER A 549 24.54 26.16 4.76
CA SER A 549 25.16 25.16 5.65
C SER A 549 24.11 24.62 6.62
N ALA A 550 23.78 23.34 6.47
CA ALA A 550 22.76 22.65 7.24
C ALA A 550 23.40 21.54 8.07
N THR A 551 23.50 21.73 9.38
CA THR A 551 24.00 20.68 10.28
C THR A 551 22.83 19.86 10.80
N THR A 552 22.80 18.56 10.50
CA THR A 552 21.74 17.65 10.96
C THR A 552 22.26 16.75 12.09
N TYR A 553 21.60 16.81 13.24
CA TYR A 553 21.84 15.91 14.38
C TYR A 553 20.72 14.88 14.45
N THR A 554 21.07 13.60 14.42
CA THR A 554 20.12 12.48 14.56
C THR A 554 20.33 11.81 15.91
N ILE A 555 19.33 11.92 16.80
CA ILE A 555 19.38 11.36 18.15
C ILE A 555 18.34 10.23 18.28
N PRO A 556 18.72 8.98 18.58
CA PRO A 556 17.76 7.90 18.79
C PRO A 556 16.88 8.19 20.02
N VAL A 557 15.58 7.94 19.91
CA VAL A 557 14.60 8.18 21.00
C VAL A 557 14.52 6.98 21.97
N ASP A 558 14.95 5.80 21.52
CA ASP A 558 14.98 4.51 22.23
C ASP A 558 13.62 4.02 22.75
N ARG A 559 13.08 4.67 23.79
CA ARG A 559 11.71 4.50 24.31
C ARG A 559 11.22 5.80 24.95
N LEU A 560 10.13 6.37 24.46
CA LEU A 560 9.43 7.51 25.06
C LEU A 560 7.95 7.17 25.26
N GLY A 561 7.55 6.94 26.51
CA GLY A 561 6.18 6.57 26.85
C GLY A 561 5.21 7.76 26.87
N PRO A 562 3.90 7.49 27.04
CA PRO A 562 2.88 8.53 27.27
C PRO A 562 3.21 9.37 28.51
N GLY A 563 3.30 10.68 28.34
CA GLY A 563 3.64 11.66 29.37
C GLY A 563 5.15 11.86 29.59
N ASP A 564 6.01 11.11 28.92
CA ASP A 564 7.46 11.24 29.07
C ASP A 564 8.03 12.39 28.25
N ARG A 565 9.19 12.89 28.69
CA ARG A 565 9.94 13.96 28.03
C ARG A 565 11.42 13.62 27.87
N ARG A 566 12.02 14.07 26.78
CA ARG A 566 13.46 13.92 26.48
C ARG A 566 14.03 15.26 26.05
N GLU A 567 15.15 15.66 26.65
CA GLU A 567 15.84 16.91 26.35
C GLU A 567 17.18 16.62 25.67
N VAL A 568 17.46 17.34 24.59
CA VAL A 568 18.72 17.30 23.87
C VAL A 568 19.27 18.71 23.77
N THR A 569 20.49 18.93 24.25
CA THR A 569 21.16 20.22 24.16
C THR A 569 22.25 20.16 23.09
N LEU A 570 22.16 21.05 22.11
CA LEU A 570 23.05 21.13 20.97
C LEU A 570 23.81 22.46 21.00
N PRO A 571 25.13 22.46 20.71
CA PRO A 571 25.87 23.69 20.54
C PRO A 571 25.47 24.39 19.23
N LEU A 572 25.05 25.64 19.32
CA LEU A 572 24.98 26.56 18.18
C LEU A 572 26.36 27.22 18.08
N GLY A 573 27.33 26.47 17.55
CA GLY A 573 28.71 26.92 17.41
C GLY A 573 28.85 27.98 16.30
N PRO A 574 29.82 28.90 16.40
CA PRO A 574 30.20 29.72 15.26
C PRO A 574 30.67 28.81 14.11
N GLY A 575 30.48 29.24 12.87
CA GLY A 575 31.03 28.54 11.71
C GLY A 575 32.57 28.49 11.77
N GLU A 576 33.20 27.88 10.75
CA GLU A 576 34.68 27.78 10.67
C GLU A 576 35.39 29.15 10.80
N ASP A 577 34.69 30.26 10.52
CA ASP A 577 35.16 31.65 10.62
C ASP A 577 35.04 32.29 12.02
N GLY A 578 34.53 31.59 13.03
CA GLY A 578 34.41 32.11 14.40
C GLY A 578 33.27 33.14 14.61
N ALA A 579 32.48 33.44 13.57
CA ALA A 579 31.28 34.28 13.64
C ALA A 579 29.98 33.43 13.64
N LEU A 580 28.97 33.91 14.38
CA LEU A 580 27.62 33.33 14.40
C LEU A 580 26.72 34.08 13.41
N ASP A 581 26.38 33.43 12.30
CA ASP A 581 25.50 34.00 11.28
C ASP A 581 24.03 33.92 11.72
N LEU A 582 23.52 35.05 12.22
CA LEU A 582 22.12 35.20 12.64
C LEU A 582 21.28 35.88 11.54
N PRO A 583 20.04 35.42 11.28
CA PRO A 583 19.27 34.44 12.07
C PRO A 583 19.58 32.97 11.74
N LEU A 584 19.50 32.11 12.77
CA LEU A 584 19.60 30.65 12.64
C LEU A 584 18.22 30.03 12.72
N THR A 585 17.96 28.96 11.98
CA THR A 585 16.69 28.21 12.08
C THR A 585 16.96 26.80 12.56
N VAL A 586 16.40 26.45 13.72
CA VAL A 586 16.41 25.10 14.27
C VAL A 586 15.10 24.41 13.91
N SER A 587 15.17 23.37 13.09
CA SER A 587 14.03 22.55 12.66
C SER A 587 14.11 21.17 13.31
N CYS A 588 13.07 20.80 14.04
CA CYS A 588 12.96 19.51 14.72
C CYS A 588 11.96 18.62 13.98
N ALA A 589 12.36 17.41 13.63
CA ALA A 589 11.53 16.39 13.00
C ALA A 589 11.74 15.02 13.65
N LEU A 590 10.70 14.18 13.65
CA LEU A 590 10.83 12.77 13.98
C LEU A 590 11.09 11.96 12.71
N HIS A 591 12.11 11.13 12.74
CA HIS A 591 12.42 10.20 11.67
C HIS A 591 12.18 8.76 12.16
N TYR A 592 11.48 7.97 11.36
CA TYR A 592 11.32 6.54 11.59
C TYR A 592 12.13 5.75 10.56
N SER A 593 13.15 5.03 11.02
CA SER A 593 14.03 4.21 10.18
C SER A 593 13.38 2.87 9.84
N LEU A 594 13.07 2.63 8.57
CA LEU A 594 12.54 1.35 8.11
C LEU A 594 13.63 0.26 8.11
N ARG A 595 14.89 0.63 7.87
CA ARG A 595 16.03 -0.30 7.85
C ARG A 595 16.24 -1.00 9.19
N GLU A 596 16.06 -0.30 10.31
CA GLU A 596 16.26 -0.89 11.65
C GLU A 596 15.19 -1.95 12.00
N VAL A 597 13.98 -1.80 11.46
CA VAL A 597 12.82 -2.65 11.80
C VAL A 597 12.61 -3.76 10.78
N VAL A 598 12.84 -3.44 9.50
CA VAL A 598 12.57 -4.33 8.36
C VAL A 598 13.85 -5.01 7.85
N GLY A 599 15.02 -4.40 8.05
CA GLY A 599 16.32 -4.95 7.59
C GLY A 599 16.61 -6.34 8.15
N GLY A 600 16.23 -6.61 9.40
CA GLY A 600 16.32 -7.95 9.99
C GLY A 600 15.27 -8.96 9.50
N ALA A 601 14.17 -8.50 8.90
CA ALA A 601 13.07 -9.34 8.40
C ALA A 601 13.14 -9.61 6.88
N LEU A 602 13.89 -8.77 6.15
CA LEU A 602 14.17 -8.90 4.70
C LEU A 602 15.56 -9.45 4.39
N ALA A 603 16.48 -9.50 5.35
CA ALA A 603 17.74 -10.21 5.16
C ALA A 603 17.45 -11.68 4.79
N PRO A 604 18.01 -12.20 3.66
CA PRO A 604 17.83 -13.60 3.31
C PRO A 604 18.36 -14.45 4.47
N SER A 605 17.52 -15.36 4.97
CA SER A 605 17.93 -16.35 5.95
C SER A 605 19.13 -17.13 5.41
N GLU A 606 20.30 -16.88 6.01
CA GLU A 606 21.60 -17.54 5.81
C GLU A 606 21.71 -18.43 4.57
N SER A 607 22.02 -17.82 3.42
CA SER A 607 22.79 -18.51 2.39
C SER A 607 24.25 -18.54 2.83
N PHE A 608 24.86 -19.72 2.79
CA PHE A 608 26.27 -19.97 3.06
C PHE A 608 27.18 -18.83 2.56
N LYS A 609 27.99 -18.27 3.47
CA LYS A 609 28.97 -17.23 3.19
C LYS A 609 29.98 -17.70 2.13
N ASP A 610 30.18 -16.90 1.10
CA ASP A 610 31.40 -16.90 0.28
C ASP A 610 32.32 -15.77 0.81
N PRO A 611 33.59 -16.03 1.17
CA PRO A 611 34.40 -15.12 2.01
C PRO A 611 35.25 -14.11 1.23
N PHE A 612 34.79 -13.61 0.07
CA PHE A 612 35.51 -12.58 -0.67
C PHE A 612 34.55 -11.48 -1.07
N LEU A 613 34.52 -10.40 -0.29
CA LEU A 613 34.35 -9.01 -0.72
C LEU A 613 34.31 -8.16 0.56
N ASP A 614 35.48 -7.65 0.91
CA ASP A 614 35.70 -6.67 1.97
C ASP A 614 35.68 -5.26 1.37
N GLU A 615 35.43 -4.28 2.25
CA GLU A 615 35.66 -2.83 2.10
C GLU A 615 34.82 -2.01 1.09
N CYS A 616 33.82 -1.29 1.62
CA CYS A 616 33.43 0.04 1.12
C CYS A 616 33.35 1.02 2.31
N PRO A 617 33.83 2.27 2.18
CA PRO A 617 33.91 3.24 3.28
C PRO A 617 32.56 3.93 3.57
N PRO A 618 32.38 4.56 4.75
CA PRO A 618 31.15 5.25 5.12
C PRO A 618 31.22 6.70 4.66
N ASP A 619 30.47 7.08 3.63
CA ASP A 619 30.30 8.49 3.31
C ASP A 619 28.93 8.76 2.66
N VAL A 620 28.30 9.84 3.15
CA VAL A 620 27.15 10.57 2.58
C VAL A 620 25.73 9.98 2.76
N LEU A 621 25.01 10.55 3.75
CA LEU A 621 23.55 10.59 3.97
C LEU A 621 22.80 9.25 4.23
N PRO A 622 21.82 9.20 5.15
CA PRO A 622 20.88 8.09 5.17
C PRO A 622 20.05 8.14 3.88
N GLU A 623 20.35 7.25 2.94
CA GLU A 623 19.48 6.92 1.81
C GLU A 623 18.05 6.66 2.31
N GLN A 624 17.15 7.61 2.03
CA GLN A 624 15.69 7.60 1.79
C GLN A 624 14.77 6.45 2.27
N ASP A 625 15.17 5.59 3.20
CA ASP A 625 14.37 4.47 3.71
C ASP A 625 13.77 4.80 5.09
N GLY A 626 12.93 5.85 5.14
CA GLY A 626 12.30 6.27 6.39
C GLY A 626 11.22 7.34 6.26
N ILE A 627 10.44 7.52 7.33
CA ILE A 627 9.34 8.49 7.41
C ILE A 627 9.80 9.70 8.24
N CYS A 628 9.78 10.90 7.67
CA CYS A 628 10.09 12.15 8.37
C CYS A 628 8.81 12.95 8.69
N LEU A 629 8.60 13.27 9.97
CA LEU A 629 7.45 14.02 10.48
C LEU A 629 7.91 15.34 11.13
N PRO A 630 7.57 16.51 10.58
CA PRO A 630 8.01 17.79 11.13
C PRO A 630 7.29 18.13 12.45
N LEU A 631 8.04 18.43 13.51
CA LEU A 631 7.50 18.77 14.82
C LEU A 631 7.44 20.27 15.07
N SER A 632 8.56 20.98 14.88
CA SER A 632 8.64 22.42 15.15
C SER A 632 9.78 23.08 14.36
N LYS A 633 9.64 24.39 14.16
CA LYS A 633 10.64 25.26 13.53
C LYS A 633 10.81 26.48 14.41
N HIS A 634 12.02 26.72 14.90
CA HIS A 634 12.34 27.82 15.79
C HIS A 634 13.47 28.66 15.19
N THR A 635 13.23 29.96 15.04
CA THR A 635 14.21 30.92 14.52
C THR A 635 14.90 31.64 15.66
N VAL A 636 16.22 31.52 15.73
CA VAL A 636 17.08 32.19 16.69
C VAL A 636 17.62 33.47 16.08
N ASP A 637 17.29 34.60 16.69
CA ASP A 637 17.65 35.93 16.19
C ASP A 637 18.57 36.70 17.14
N MET A 638 19.04 37.88 16.70
CA MET A 638 19.96 38.71 17.48
C MET A 638 19.40 39.10 18.85
N LEU A 639 18.10 39.34 18.98
CA LEU A 639 17.49 39.78 20.23
C LEU A 639 17.40 38.65 21.27
N GLN A 640 17.19 37.39 20.84
CA GLN A 640 17.28 36.23 21.74
C GLN A 640 18.72 36.00 22.24
N CYS A 641 19.71 36.32 21.42
CA CYS A 641 21.13 36.12 21.74
C CYS A 641 21.75 37.22 22.61
N LEU A 642 21.08 38.38 22.78
CA LEU A 642 21.64 39.50 23.55
C LEU A 642 21.89 39.12 25.02
N ARG A 643 23.09 39.44 25.50
CA ARG A 643 23.45 39.33 26.91
C ARG A 643 23.32 40.69 27.59
N PHE A 644 22.89 40.72 28.85
CA PHE A 644 22.75 41.96 29.61
C PHE A 644 23.60 41.93 30.90
N PRO A 645 24.94 42.10 30.81
CA PRO A 645 25.83 42.01 31.97
C PRO A 645 25.47 43.00 33.08
N GLY A 646 25.02 44.21 32.72
CA GLY A 646 24.61 45.26 33.67
C GLY A 646 23.29 45.00 34.39
N LEU A 647 22.54 43.96 34.01
CA LEU A 647 21.25 43.61 34.60
C LEU A 647 21.34 42.40 35.55
N ALA A 648 22.45 41.67 35.58
CA ALA A 648 22.62 40.51 36.45
C ALA A 648 22.53 40.89 37.95
N THR A 649 21.75 40.13 38.73
CA THR A 649 21.66 40.26 40.19
C THR A 649 22.75 39.43 40.88
N PRO A 650 23.35 39.88 42.02
CA PRO A 650 24.46 39.18 42.69
C PRO A 650 24.14 37.82 43.32
N HIS A 651 22.94 37.27 43.17
CA HIS A 651 22.48 36.12 43.94
C HIS A 651 21.77 35.09 43.09
N THR A 652 22.53 34.40 42.22
CA THR A 652 22.29 32.98 41.87
C THR A 652 23.54 32.38 41.21
N GLN A 653 24.71 32.54 41.84
CA GLN A 653 25.79 31.59 41.65
C GLN A 653 25.56 30.45 42.66
N PRO A 654 25.54 29.17 42.25
CA PRO A 654 25.82 28.08 43.17
C PRO A 654 27.25 28.27 43.67
N SER A 655 27.42 28.54 44.97
CA SER A 655 28.71 28.44 45.63
C SER A 655 29.24 27.02 45.47
N GLY A 656 30.33 26.85 44.71
CA GLY A 656 30.96 25.57 44.51
C GLY A 656 32.24 25.65 43.69
N LEU A 657 33.36 25.83 44.41
CA LEU A 657 34.76 25.63 44.04
C LEU A 657 35.46 26.81 43.33
N LEU A 658 36.21 27.55 44.17
CA LEU A 658 37.45 28.28 43.87
C LEU A 658 37.81 28.38 42.37
N GLY A 659 37.52 29.53 41.76
CA GLY A 659 38.29 29.94 40.59
C GLY A 659 39.78 30.01 40.96
N PRO A 660 40.71 29.74 40.04
CA PRO A 660 42.09 30.11 40.29
C PRO A 660 42.09 31.61 40.51
N VAL A 661 42.70 32.00 41.63
CA VAL A 661 43.04 33.37 42.01
C VAL A 661 43.36 34.16 40.75
N SER A 662 42.59 35.21 40.48
CA SER A 662 43.01 36.26 39.55
C SER A 662 44.42 36.64 39.94
N ASP A 663 45.36 36.38 39.05
CA ASP A 663 46.77 36.60 39.32
C ASP A 663 46.91 38.06 39.75
N SER A 664 47.33 38.28 40.98
CA SER A 664 47.41 39.61 41.59
C SER A 664 48.38 40.52 40.80
N VAL A 665 49.18 39.87 39.95
CA VAL A 665 50.11 40.43 38.99
C VAL A 665 49.39 41.00 37.77
N ASP A 666 48.30 40.43 37.24
CA ASP A 666 47.57 40.99 36.08
C ASP A 666 46.79 42.26 36.43
N THR A 667 46.22 42.31 37.65
CA THR A 667 45.57 43.52 38.19
C THR A 667 46.59 44.62 38.56
N PHE A 668 47.81 44.23 38.93
CA PHE A 668 48.92 45.14 39.21
C PHE A 668 49.62 45.63 37.92
N LEU A 669 49.80 44.76 36.92
CA LEU A 669 50.34 45.11 35.60
C LEU A 669 49.34 45.94 34.79
N GLY A 670 48.04 45.70 34.93
CA GLY A 670 46.98 46.53 34.36
C GLY A 670 46.87 47.93 34.99
N SER A 671 47.40 48.14 36.20
CA SER A 671 47.42 49.46 36.86
C SER A 671 48.74 50.23 36.71
N LEU A 672 49.79 49.62 36.14
CA LEU A 672 51.12 50.24 35.98
C LEU A 672 51.69 50.28 34.55
N GLY A 673 51.01 49.74 33.54
CA GLY A 673 51.39 49.89 32.13
C GLY A 673 50.67 51.04 31.44
N PRO A 674 51.32 51.88 30.60
CA PRO A 674 50.59 52.79 29.74
C PRO A 674 49.69 51.97 28.83
N ARG A 675 48.38 52.20 28.94
CA ARG A 675 47.27 51.59 28.18
C ARG A 675 47.69 51.29 26.74
N SER A 676 48.21 50.08 26.51
CA SER A 676 48.58 49.62 25.18
C SER A 676 47.32 49.09 24.54
N GLU A 677 46.84 49.86 23.56
CA GLU A 677 45.72 49.50 22.71
C GLU A 677 46.01 48.17 21.99
N PRO A 678 45.04 47.28 21.82
CA PRO A 678 45.21 46.14 20.91
C PRO A 678 45.34 46.70 19.49
N ALA A 679 46.57 46.71 18.99
CA ALA A 679 46.94 47.15 17.65
C ALA A 679 46.42 46.15 16.62
N GLY A 680 45.18 46.36 16.17
CA GLY A 680 44.61 45.77 14.98
C GLY A 680 43.87 46.86 14.18
N PRO A 681 43.96 46.90 12.84
CA PRO A 681 43.37 47.98 12.04
C PRO A 681 41.84 48.13 12.20
N ALA A 682 41.14 47.11 12.71
CA ALA A 682 39.71 47.13 13.00
C ALA A 682 39.33 47.84 14.32
N SER A 683 40.15 47.76 15.37
CA SER A 683 39.87 48.35 16.69
C SER A 683 40.08 49.87 16.70
N LEU A 684 40.92 50.39 15.80
CA LEU A 684 41.14 51.82 15.61
C LEU A 684 40.02 52.48 14.79
N ARG A 685 39.38 51.77 13.83
CA ARG A 685 38.24 52.32 13.06
C ARG A 685 36.97 52.50 13.88
N ALA A 686 36.72 51.62 14.87
CA ALA A 686 35.53 51.68 15.73
C ALA A 686 35.52 52.87 16.72
N LYS A 687 36.69 53.48 17.03
CA LYS A 687 36.80 54.62 17.95
C LYS A 687 36.41 55.98 17.34
N PHE A 688 36.29 56.08 16.01
CA PHE A 688 36.14 57.38 15.32
C PHE A 688 34.88 57.51 14.45
N LEU A 689 33.99 56.50 14.42
CA LEU A 689 32.72 56.57 13.69
C LEU A 689 31.54 56.76 14.67
N PRO A 690 30.58 57.66 14.40
CA PRO A 690 29.39 57.78 15.22
C PRO A 690 28.59 56.47 15.20
N PRO A 691 27.94 56.09 16.32
CA PRO A 691 27.13 54.88 16.37
C PRO A 691 26.05 54.93 15.30
N SER A 692 25.86 53.83 14.59
CA SER A 692 24.79 53.71 13.61
C SER A 692 23.47 53.55 14.34
N VAL A 693 22.45 54.31 13.93
CA VAL A 693 21.12 54.33 14.55
C VAL A 693 20.07 53.92 13.54
N ALA A 694 19.14 53.06 13.95
CA ALA A 694 17.93 52.73 13.19
C ALA A 694 16.69 53.02 14.05
N THR A 695 15.67 53.65 13.46
CA THR A 695 14.41 53.96 14.17
C THR A 695 13.21 53.41 13.44
N ILE A 696 12.27 52.84 14.20
CA ILE A 696 11.00 52.32 13.70
C ILE A 696 9.87 52.97 14.48
N ARG A 697 8.82 53.44 13.79
CA ARG A 697 7.63 54.02 14.42
C ARG A 697 6.41 53.13 14.23
N VAL A 698 5.74 52.84 15.34
CA VAL A 698 4.54 51.98 15.39
C VAL A 698 3.41 52.76 16.05
N SER A 699 2.18 52.59 15.57
CA SER A 699 1.00 53.21 16.17
C SER A 699 0.79 52.68 17.60
N ALA A 700 0.45 53.57 18.52
CA ALA A 700 0.18 53.16 19.91
C ALA A 700 -1.09 52.32 20.02
N GLU A 701 -2.03 52.48 19.08
CA GLU A 701 -3.27 51.69 19.01
C GLU A 701 -3.00 50.24 18.62
N LEU A 702 -2.18 50.01 17.59
CA LEU A 702 -1.81 48.66 17.16
C LEU A 702 -1.03 47.92 18.24
N LEU A 703 -0.10 48.60 18.92
CA LEU A 703 0.63 47.99 20.04
C LEU A 703 -0.29 47.65 21.20
N ARG A 704 -1.22 48.55 21.58
CA ARG A 704 -2.19 48.25 22.65
C ARG A 704 -3.12 47.09 22.29
N ALA A 705 -3.56 47.00 21.03
CA ALA A 705 -4.38 45.88 20.56
C ALA A 705 -3.60 44.55 20.57
N ALA A 706 -2.35 44.56 20.13
CA ALA A 706 -1.51 43.36 20.05
C ALA A 706 -1.05 42.84 21.41
N LEU A 707 -0.72 43.72 22.34
CA LEU A 707 -0.18 43.37 23.65
C LEU A 707 -1.27 43.08 24.70
N GLY A 708 -2.53 43.41 24.40
CA GLY A 708 -3.71 43.09 25.23
C GLY A 708 -3.64 43.68 26.66
N ASP A 709 -4.20 42.96 27.62
CA ASP A 709 -4.26 43.35 29.04
C ASP A 709 -2.89 43.39 29.75
N SER A 710 -1.80 43.01 29.06
CA SER A 710 -0.42 43.05 29.57
C SER A 710 0.05 44.45 29.98
N HIS A 711 -0.68 45.50 29.55
CA HIS A 711 -0.42 46.91 29.88
C HIS A 711 -1.06 47.40 31.18
N THR A 712 -1.84 46.58 31.89
CA THR A 712 -2.54 47.00 33.11
C THR A 712 -1.54 47.37 34.23
N GLY A 713 -1.10 48.64 34.25
CA GLY A 713 -0.18 49.20 35.24
C GLY A 713 1.27 49.46 34.79
N THR A 714 1.60 49.34 33.49
CA THR A 714 2.93 49.68 32.93
C THR A 714 2.81 50.60 31.70
N SER A 715 3.82 51.45 31.44
CA SER A 715 3.83 52.30 30.23
C SER A 715 3.95 51.45 28.96
N LEU A 716 3.43 51.97 27.86
CA LEU A 716 3.41 51.27 26.56
C LEU A 716 4.85 50.98 26.10
N GLY A 717 5.78 51.91 26.35
CA GLY A 717 7.20 51.70 26.09
C GLY A 717 7.81 50.49 26.82
N CYS A 718 7.52 50.30 28.10
CA CYS A 718 8.07 49.18 28.88
C CYS A 718 7.49 47.84 28.43
N ALA A 719 6.19 47.80 28.14
CA ALA A 719 5.54 46.59 27.66
C ALA A 719 5.99 46.21 26.24
N THR A 720 6.25 47.20 25.38
CA THR A 720 6.85 46.96 24.04
C THR A 720 8.24 46.34 24.19
N LEU A 721 9.05 46.77 25.16
CA LEU A 721 10.39 46.21 25.39
C LEU A 721 10.30 44.77 25.91
N GLN A 722 9.38 44.49 26.83
CA GLN A 722 9.12 43.15 27.34
C GLN A 722 8.67 42.20 26.22
N TRP A 723 7.85 42.68 25.29
CA TRP A 723 7.43 41.91 24.13
C TRP A 723 8.57 41.63 23.15
N LEU A 724 9.42 42.62 22.84
CA LEU A 724 10.60 42.42 21.99
C LEU A 724 11.57 41.39 22.57
N LEU A 725 11.66 41.30 23.90
CA LEU A 725 12.54 40.39 24.64
C LEU A 725 11.81 39.15 25.20
N ALA A 726 10.60 38.83 24.73
CA ALA A 726 9.77 37.77 25.31
C ALA A 726 10.45 36.38 25.33
N GLU A 727 11.34 36.13 24.36
CA GLU A 727 12.08 34.87 24.18
C GLU A 727 13.51 34.94 24.76
N ASN A 728 13.89 36.06 25.40
CA ASN A 728 15.22 36.25 26.00
C ASN A 728 15.20 35.95 27.50
N THR A 729 16.30 35.37 28.01
CA THR A 729 16.45 34.99 29.44
C THR A 729 16.44 36.18 30.40
N ALA A 730 16.73 37.40 29.93
CA ALA A 730 16.72 38.61 30.73
C ALA A 730 15.33 39.25 30.93
N LEU A 731 14.28 38.67 30.33
CA LEU A 731 12.91 39.21 30.40
C LEU A 731 12.44 39.48 31.82
N ASP A 732 12.69 38.55 32.75
CA ASP A 732 12.23 38.67 34.14
C ASP A 732 12.88 39.86 34.87
N VAL A 733 14.13 40.18 34.51
CA VAL A 733 14.84 41.34 35.05
C VAL A 733 14.31 42.64 34.45
N VAL A 734 14.03 42.65 33.14
CA VAL A 734 13.43 43.81 32.45
C VAL A 734 12.02 44.09 32.98
N ARG A 735 11.23 43.03 33.21
CA ARG A 735 9.87 43.10 33.77
C ARG A 735 9.88 43.62 35.21
N SER A 736 10.77 43.12 36.06
CA SER A 736 10.87 43.56 37.46
C SER A 736 11.31 45.03 37.61
N ARG A 737 12.22 45.50 36.73
CA ARG A 737 12.74 46.88 36.78
C ARG A 737 11.95 47.91 35.94
N ARG A 738 10.93 47.47 35.20
CA ARG A 738 10.07 48.31 34.32
C ARG A 738 10.89 49.22 33.39
N LEU A 739 11.89 48.67 32.71
CA LEU A 739 12.79 49.43 31.84
C LEU A 739 12.15 49.75 30.49
N SER A 740 12.44 50.93 29.94
CA SER A 740 12.12 51.33 28.56
C SER A 740 13.37 51.46 27.67
N SER A 741 14.56 51.25 28.25
CA SER A 741 15.84 51.23 27.55
C SER A 741 16.77 50.18 28.15
N VAL A 742 17.49 49.44 27.31
CA VAL A 742 18.45 48.40 27.73
C VAL A 742 19.70 48.43 26.86
N GLN A 743 20.84 48.15 27.48
CA GLN A 743 22.13 47.96 26.80
C GLN A 743 22.52 46.49 26.92
N GLY A 744 22.63 45.81 25.78
CA GLY A 744 23.04 44.43 25.66
C GLY A 744 24.33 44.27 24.87
N VAL A 745 24.94 43.09 24.97
CA VAL A 745 26.14 42.68 24.26
C VAL A 745 25.77 41.56 23.29
N ALA A 746 26.09 41.74 22.00
CA ALA A 746 25.89 40.76 20.95
C ALA A 746 26.87 39.56 21.07
N PRO A 747 26.63 38.46 20.34
CA PRO A 747 27.53 37.29 20.32
C PRO A 747 28.97 37.62 19.94
N ASP A 748 29.16 38.60 19.06
CA ASP A 748 30.46 39.11 18.59
C ASP A 748 31.16 40.05 19.60
N GLY A 749 30.52 40.32 20.75
CA GLY A 749 31.02 41.23 21.78
C GLY A 749 30.70 42.70 21.55
N THR A 750 29.91 43.05 20.53
CA THR A 750 29.53 44.45 20.25
C THR A 750 28.38 44.93 21.12
N ASP A 751 28.44 46.20 21.54
CA ASP A 751 27.37 46.82 22.32
C ASP A 751 26.18 47.20 21.43
N LEU A 752 24.98 46.86 21.90
CA LEU A 752 23.69 47.18 21.30
C LEU A 752 22.81 47.87 22.35
N HIS A 753 22.27 49.04 22.00
CA HIS A 753 21.36 49.80 22.84
C HIS A 753 19.99 49.86 22.19
N LEU A 754 18.96 49.42 22.94
CA LEU A 754 17.57 49.44 22.53
C LEU A 754 16.82 50.43 23.40
N THR A 755 16.22 51.45 22.79
CA THR A 755 15.44 52.48 23.48
C THR A 755 14.04 52.58 22.90
N ILE A 756 13.04 52.61 23.77
CA ILE A 756 11.63 52.74 23.37
C ILE A 756 11.04 54.02 23.96
N ARG A 757 10.50 54.88 23.10
CA ARG A 757 9.95 56.19 23.48
C ARG A 757 8.56 56.39 22.89
N GLU A 758 7.68 57.00 23.66
CA GLU A 758 6.36 57.43 23.17
C GLU A 758 6.48 58.83 22.56
N VAL A 759 6.10 58.98 21.29
CA VAL A 759 6.26 60.19 20.49
C VAL A 759 4.94 60.54 19.80
N ALA A 760 4.57 61.82 19.79
CA ALA A 760 3.38 62.31 19.10
C ALA A 760 3.74 62.81 17.68
N VAL A 761 3.02 62.33 16.66
CA VAL A 761 3.22 62.74 15.26
C VAL A 761 2.08 63.64 14.79
N THR A 762 2.40 64.91 14.48
CA THR A 762 1.45 66.01 14.28
C THR A 762 0.89 66.14 12.85
N HIS A 763 1.32 65.31 11.88
CA HIS A 763 1.02 65.51 10.44
C HIS A 763 0.29 64.36 9.72
N LEU A 764 0.00 63.24 10.41
CA LEU A 764 -0.54 62.02 9.79
C LEU A 764 -2.07 61.95 9.72
N CYS A 765 -2.78 62.48 10.72
CA CYS A 765 -4.24 62.40 10.83
C CYS A 765 -4.95 63.74 10.61
N THR A 766 -6.22 63.66 10.20
CA THR A 766 -7.18 64.78 10.14
C THR A 766 -7.67 65.19 11.54
N ALA A 767 -7.72 64.24 12.48
CA ALA A 767 -8.29 64.39 13.82
C ALA A 767 -7.35 64.90 14.94
N GLY A 768 -6.04 65.06 14.67
CA GLY A 768 -5.05 65.52 15.68
C GLY A 768 -3.73 64.74 15.66
N PRO A 769 -2.79 65.01 16.59
CA PRO A 769 -1.53 64.29 16.68
C PRO A 769 -1.74 62.82 17.07
N MET A 770 -1.19 61.90 16.28
CA MET A 770 -1.23 60.46 16.59
C MET A 770 -0.17 60.11 17.63
N GLN A 771 -0.52 59.31 18.62
CA GLN A 771 0.45 58.70 19.55
C GLN A 771 1.13 57.50 18.89
N THR A 772 2.45 57.49 18.93
CA THR A 772 3.29 56.48 18.29
C THR A 772 4.40 56.06 19.24
N VAL A 773 4.89 54.83 19.09
CA VAL A 773 6.03 54.31 19.83
C VAL A 773 7.21 54.23 18.87
N GLU A 774 8.29 54.91 19.22
CA GLU A 774 9.56 54.89 18.51
C GLU A 774 10.49 53.86 19.15
N ILE A 775 10.89 52.85 18.38
CA ILE A 775 11.86 51.83 18.75
C ILE A 775 13.18 52.22 18.08
N GLN A 776 14.18 52.55 18.89
CA GLN A 776 15.51 52.96 18.46
C GLN A 776 16.52 51.85 18.76
N VAL A 777 17.31 51.47 17.76
CA VAL A 777 18.41 50.51 17.87
C VAL A 777 19.72 51.25 17.57
N GLU A 778 20.68 51.18 18.48
CA GLU A 778 22.00 51.83 18.32
C GLU A 778 23.12 50.81 18.49
N SER A 779 24.13 50.83 17.61
CA SER A 779 25.34 50.01 17.75
C SER A 779 26.56 50.67 17.13
N SER A 780 27.75 50.29 17.61
CA SER A 780 29.02 50.59 16.96
C SER A 780 29.31 49.71 15.74
N SER A 781 28.60 48.57 15.60
CA SER A 781 28.72 47.65 14.46
C SER A 781 27.49 47.72 13.56
N LEU A 782 27.72 47.92 12.27
CA LEU A 782 26.64 47.93 11.29
C LEU A 782 25.98 46.56 11.13
N ALA A 783 26.76 45.47 11.18
CA ALA A 783 26.24 44.11 11.07
C ALA A 783 25.28 43.80 12.22
N SER A 784 25.69 44.09 13.46
CA SER A 784 24.88 43.89 14.67
C SER A 784 23.62 44.75 14.66
N LEU A 785 23.73 45.99 14.16
CA LEU A 785 22.57 46.87 13.95
C LEU A 785 21.60 46.29 12.92
N CYS A 786 22.10 45.82 11.77
CA CYS A 786 21.28 45.21 10.72
C CYS A 786 20.52 43.98 11.24
N SER A 787 21.22 43.07 11.92
CA SER A 787 20.62 41.84 12.46
C SER A 787 19.61 42.14 13.57
N ALA A 788 19.89 43.09 14.47
CA ALA A 788 18.94 43.52 15.49
C ALA A 788 17.72 44.24 14.89
N HIS A 789 17.93 45.14 13.93
CA HIS A 789 16.85 45.83 13.22
C HIS A 789 15.96 44.85 12.45
N HIS A 790 16.55 43.84 11.79
CA HIS A 790 15.82 42.78 11.12
C HIS A 790 14.99 41.94 12.10
N ALA A 791 15.55 41.60 13.27
CA ALA A 791 14.84 40.89 14.33
C ALA A 791 13.63 41.68 14.87
N VAL A 792 13.77 43.01 15.05
CA VAL A 792 12.66 43.89 15.46
C VAL A 792 11.57 43.91 14.38
N ILE A 793 11.94 44.14 13.12
CA ILE A 793 11.00 44.15 12.00
C ILE A 793 10.27 42.81 11.87
N GLY A 794 10.99 41.68 11.99
CA GLY A 794 10.39 40.35 11.89
C GLY A 794 9.35 40.07 12.98
N ARG A 795 9.57 40.55 14.21
CA ARG A 795 8.54 40.49 15.27
C ARG A 795 7.35 41.41 14.96
N LEU A 796 7.60 42.63 14.49
CA LEU A 796 6.53 43.58 14.14
C LEU A 796 5.67 43.08 12.98
N GLN A 797 6.28 42.47 11.95
CA GLN A 797 5.56 41.89 10.82
C GLN A 797 4.64 40.74 11.25
N ARG A 798 5.11 39.83 12.13
CA ARG A 798 4.28 38.76 12.71
C ARG A 798 3.07 39.33 13.44
N MET A 799 3.30 40.33 14.30
CA MET A 799 2.24 41.01 15.02
C MET A 799 1.21 41.67 14.08
N VAL A 800 1.65 42.37 13.03
CA VAL A 800 0.75 43.00 12.06
C VAL A 800 -0.10 41.96 11.32
N VAL A 801 0.47 40.82 10.93
CA VAL A 801 -0.26 39.73 10.27
C VAL A 801 -1.30 39.11 11.21
N GLU A 802 -0.96 38.88 12.47
CA GLU A 802 -1.88 38.36 13.49
C GLU A 802 -3.05 39.32 13.78
N GLN A 803 -2.77 40.62 13.82
CA GLN A 803 -3.77 41.65 14.05
C GLN A 803 -4.63 41.94 12.81
N ALA A 804 -4.08 41.82 11.60
CA ALA A 804 -4.85 41.98 10.36
C ALA A 804 -5.98 40.92 10.21
N ALA A 805 -5.82 39.75 10.84
CA ALA A 805 -6.88 38.72 10.90
C ALA A 805 -8.03 39.10 11.85
N GLN A 806 -7.81 40.05 12.76
CA GLN A 806 -8.79 40.53 13.75
C GLN A 806 -9.28 41.90 13.27
N SER A 807 -10.34 41.90 12.46
CA SER A 807 -10.88 43.07 11.76
C SER A 807 -10.89 44.36 12.60
N SER A 808 -9.90 45.22 12.43
CA SER A 808 -9.84 46.55 13.01
C SER A 808 -10.15 47.60 11.95
N SER A 809 -10.90 48.63 12.32
CA SER A 809 -11.21 49.75 11.43
C SER A 809 -9.93 50.57 11.19
N PRO A 810 -9.58 50.90 9.93
CA PRO A 810 -8.40 51.72 9.66
C PRO A 810 -8.58 53.12 10.26
N PRO A 811 -7.52 53.73 10.83
CA PRO A 811 -7.58 55.11 11.32
C PRO A 811 -7.80 56.10 10.16
N ASP A 812 -8.38 57.27 10.46
CA ASP A 812 -8.63 58.33 9.47
C ASP A 812 -7.30 59.03 9.10
N LEU A 813 -6.67 58.52 8.03
CA LEU A 813 -5.34 58.91 7.59
C LEU A 813 -5.40 59.84 6.38
N ARG A 814 -4.47 60.81 6.32
CA ARG A 814 -4.30 61.64 5.12
C ARG A 814 -3.71 60.82 3.98
N VAL A 815 -4.56 60.32 3.09
CA VAL A 815 -4.19 59.48 1.92
C VAL A 815 -3.08 60.10 1.07
N GLN A 816 -3.03 61.44 0.94
CA GLN A 816 -1.99 62.15 0.19
C GLN A 816 -0.58 61.98 0.80
N TYR A 817 -0.48 61.98 2.13
CA TYR A 817 0.79 61.81 2.84
C TYR A 817 1.32 60.37 2.72
N LEU A 818 0.43 59.38 2.82
CA LEU A 818 0.78 57.97 2.61
C LEU A 818 1.24 57.69 1.18
N ARG A 819 0.58 58.28 0.17
CA ARG A 819 1.01 58.17 -1.23
C ARG A 819 2.40 58.76 -1.44
N GLN A 820 2.71 59.91 -0.83
CA GLN A 820 4.04 60.51 -0.93
C GLN A 820 5.12 59.63 -0.29
N ILE A 821 4.84 59.09 0.89
CA ILE A 821 5.74 58.14 1.57
C ILE A 821 5.95 56.91 0.70
N HIS A 822 4.88 56.31 0.17
CA HIS A 822 4.97 55.12 -0.67
C HIS A 822 5.82 55.35 -1.92
N ILE A 823 5.58 56.46 -2.65
CA ILE A 823 6.36 56.83 -3.84
C ILE A 823 7.84 57.00 -3.48
N ASN A 824 8.14 57.70 -2.38
CA ASN A 824 9.53 57.90 -1.94
C ASN A 824 10.20 56.55 -1.61
N HIS A 825 9.52 55.64 -0.92
CA HIS A 825 10.10 54.33 -0.60
C HIS A 825 10.25 53.44 -1.84
N GLU A 826 9.31 53.50 -2.78
CA GLU A 826 9.40 52.78 -4.05
C GLU A 826 10.60 53.26 -4.88
N THR A 827 10.90 54.57 -4.86
CA THR A 827 12.10 55.12 -5.51
C THR A 827 13.39 54.62 -4.85
N LEU A 828 13.43 54.57 -3.51
CA LEU A 828 14.59 54.05 -2.77
C LEU A 828 14.76 52.54 -2.98
N LEU A 829 13.68 51.77 -3.05
CA LEU A 829 13.72 50.33 -3.36
C LEU A 829 14.27 50.07 -4.76
N ARG A 830 13.82 50.84 -5.76
CA ARG A 830 14.37 50.77 -7.12
C ARG A 830 15.85 51.13 -7.17
N GLU A 831 16.28 52.10 -6.35
CA GLU A 831 17.70 52.45 -6.22
C GLU A 831 18.52 51.33 -5.56
N VAL A 832 18.02 50.68 -4.50
CA VAL A 832 18.68 49.52 -3.87
C VAL A 832 18.82 48.37 -4.86
N GLN A 833 17.76 48.06 -5.63
CA GLN A 833 17.79 47.01 -6.66
C GLN A 833 18.85 47.32 -7.73
N ALA A 834 18.86 48.54 -8.25
CA ALA A 834 19.84 48.96 -9.26
C ALA A 834 21.28 48.93 -8.72
N LEU A 835 21.51 49.34 -7.47
CA LEU A 835 22.84 49.30 -6.84
C LEU A 835 23.29 47.86 -6.55
N ARG A 836 22.38 46.96 -6.16
CA ARG A 836 22.66 45.54 -5.97
C ARG A 836 23.08 44.87 -7.28
N ASP A 837 22.35 45.10 -8.35
CA ASP A 837 22.65 44.50 -9.66
C ASP A 837 24.01 45.02 -10.21
N ARG A 838 24.38 46.26 -9.87
CA ARG A 838 25.71 46.82 -10.15
C ARG A 838 26.84 46.20 -9.31
N LEU A 839 26.61 45.92 -8.02
CA LEU A 839 27.59 45.24 -7.17
C LEU A 839 27.92 43.82 -7.63
N CYS A 840 27.00 43.13 -8.30
CA CYS A 840 27.25 41.83 -8.91
C CYS A 840 28.12 41.89 -10.18
N THR A 841 28.35 43.07 -10.75
CA THR A 841 29.00 43.25 -12.07
C THR A 841 30.23 44.17 -12.07
N GLU A 842 30.55 44.84 -10.95
CA GLU A 842 31.60 45.88 -10.86
C GLU A 842 32.93 45.40 -10.24
N ASP A 843 34.05 45.99 -10.68
CA ASP A 843 35.40 45.77 -10.11
C ASP A 843 35.54 46.34 -8.68
N GLU A 844 36.52 45.86 -7.89
CA GLU A 844 36.71 46.18 -6.46
C GLU A 844 36.82 47.69 -6.12
N ALA A 845 37.28 48.53 -7.06
CA ALA A 845 37.38 49.98 -6.83
C ALA A 845 36.03 50.69 -6.98
N SER A 846 35.17 50.22 -7.90
CA SER A 846 33.80 50.71 -8.08
C SER A 846 32.84 50.17 -7.01
N SER A 847 33.09 48.96 -6.51
CA SER A 847 32.26 48.35 -5.46
C SER A 847 32.27 49.16 -4.15
N CYS A 848 33.36 49.87 -3.83
CA CYS A 848 33.45 50.73 -2.65
C CYS A 848 32.50 51.94 -2.74
N GLY A 849 32.45 52.63 -3.89
CA GLY A 849 31.52 53.74 -4.11
C GLY A 849 30.06 53.29 -4.14
N THR A 850 29.79 52.12 -4.71
CA THR A 850 28.46 51.51 -4.72
C THR A 850 28.03 51.06 -3.32
N ALA A 851 28.95 50.55 -2.49
CA ALA A 851 28.71 50.23 -1.08
C ALA A 851 28.43 51.47 -0.22
N GLU A 852 29.19 52.56 -0.37
CA GLU A 852 28.90 53.83 0.31
C GLU A 852 27.52 54.39 -0.05
N ARG A 853 27.14 54.30 -1.33
CA ARG A 853 25.81 54.71 -1.78
C ARG A 853 24.71 53.82 -1.18
N LEU A 854 24.91 52.50 -1.12
CA LEU A 854 23.98 51.59 -0.44
C LEU A 854 23.84 51.93 1.05
N LEU A 855 24.93 52.26 1.74
CA LEU A 855 24.87 52.68 3.15
C LEU A 855 24.06 53.96 3.33
N GLN A 856 24.19 54.92 2.40
CA GLN A 856 23.42 56.16 2.40
C GLN A 856 21.92 55.91 2.16
N VAL A 857 21.58 55.08 1.17
CA VAL A 857 20.19 54.68 0.88
C VAL A 857 19.61 53.89 2.05
N TYR A 858 20.39 52.99 2.64
CA TYR A 858 19.98 52.24 3.83
C TYR A 858 19.80 53.14 5.06
N ALA A 859 20.58 54.22 5.21
CA ALA A 859 20.36 55.22 6.26
C ALA A 859 19.05 56.02 6.03
N GLN A 860 18.72 56.34 4.77
CA GLN A 860 17.45 57.01 4.43
C GLN A 860 16.24 56.11 4.72
N LEU A 861 16.32 54.82 4.38
CA LEU A 861 15.28 53.83 4.68
C LEU A 861 15.09 53.58 6.18
N ARG A 862 16.12 53.80 6.99
CA ARG A 862 16.10 53.67 8.47
C ARG A 862 15.67 54.94 9.19
N SER A 863 15.56 56.06 8.48
CA SER A 863 15.02 57.30 9.03
C SER A 863 13.49 57.19 9.10
N PRO A 864 12.82 57.75 10.13
CA PRO A 864 11.45 57.40 10.46
C PRO A 864 10.45 58.12 9.53
N SER A 865 10.34 57.65 8.28
CA SER A 865 9.33 58.08 7.32
C SER A 865 8.15 57.10 7.24
N LEU A 866 8.35 55.83 7.57
CA LEU A 866 7.32 54.80 7.59
C LEU A 866 6.73 54.65 9.00
N LEU A 867 5.40 54.65 9.09
CA LEU A 867 4.66 54.43 10.31
C LEU A 867 3.81 53.16 10.14
N LEU A 868 4.03 52.17 11.00
CA LEU A 868 3.24 50.94 11.05
C LEU A 868 1.94 51.25 11.78
N LEU A 869 0.81 51.11 11.08
CA LEU A 869 -0.51 51.54 11.53
C LEU A 869 -1.38 50.40 12.01
#